data_AF-A0A923I2K1-F1
#
_entry.id   AF-A0A923I2K1-F1
#
_cell.length_a   1.000
_cell.length_b   1.000
_cell.length_c   1.000
_cell.angle_alpha   90.00
_cell.angle_beta   90.00
_cell.angle_gamma   90.00
#
_symmetry.space_group_name_H-M   'P 1'
#
loop_
_entity.id
_entity.type
_entity.pdbx_description
1 polymer ?
#
loop_
_entity_poly.entity_id
_entity_poly.type
_entity_poly.pdbx_seq_one_letter_code
_entity_poly.pdbx_strand_id
1 'polypeptide(L)'
;MARTSLRIHPVIGIARVGNSEEYYLGPESMAGMDIPGQTMKGGLPIQPGTEHSTIMSSDLRDASGKLKRQAARFRIYHYDFPDQHGIETYPNGGGHEIQIGSKVDGKRVKDIVWTVHLANKKANSWLGGQGIRPFEHGELPKLRNAGFGNKTDPADPLRLKKLVIDAGPRALFAANGADIHFDTLTLPCYGQAGSGEIIRLPDYPTSFPANGNTHAEPDLYSRRIATLGTLSSESNGRLLVLGGYGLACGFDDEGNYSATASLNQNVNNDHWLDDTADGPVSAFLLFEDGSTRAVEGSAWVISTDPAYAPQTTNVVTLWDELYTTWLEKFALQPAVYSDQQYQPGFKPNYVQDVFPVLRAASLQKWNVSLPGHAVYMHDLLWNMPADGLNFPIMNYIRDPNNSDSSQLGSPLMPLSLGDEGKSFLSLTTSQYFFMSQWANDIYQRPGDTPSASLGPGELLDKTILFNCLGGRFGPGIEMGFNVRDPHLYQANWSAPGSAGPFRINMDVLDYSKANKNSPFLGVGYTPLRDTPVQPGDFCKFMALPWHTDYNSCATHLPDPNPGGELSNQNIDTITNLYPTQRNTFTYASWPAQRPVAVYTYRDVVANGGEITEDASVQRFSVRGSGTTAEQLVGGEFDRAAMNVGRYQDRKEFLLNWSRIGIIMQSPAIVQEAGDPKLKSENYFLEVSSQFDSDESNLVEYWPNTVIDKLYAPAPEK
;
A
#
# COMPACT_ATOMS: atom_id res chain seq x y z
N MET A 1 16.22 -8.91 37.36
CA MET A 1 16.64 -9.96 36.39
C MET A 1 16.58 -9.36 35.00
N ALA A 2 17.31 -9.86 34.02
CA ALA A 2 17.11 -9.41 32.63
C ALA A 2 15.66 -9.73 32.19
N ARG A 3 15.06 -8.85 31.41
CA ARG A 3 13.72 -9.06 30.82
C ARG A 3 13.88 -9.34 29.33
N THR A 4 13.02 -10.18 28.78
CA THR A 4 12.95 -10.48 27.35
C THR A 4 11.60 -10.04 26.79
N SER A 5 11.56 -9.71 25.50
CA SER A 5 10.32 -9.42 24.76
C SER A 5 10.35 -10.12 23.41
N LEU A 6 9.27 -10.78 23.05
CA LEU A 6 9.09 -11.38 21.74
C LEU A 6 8.17 -10.49 20.90
N ARG A 7 8.56 -10.26 19.65
CA ARG A 7 7.81 -9.39 18.73
C ARG A 7 7.71 -9.98 17.34
N ILE A 8 6.55 -9.87 16.73
CA ILE A 8 6.34 -10.22 15.33
C ILE A 8 6.74 -9.02 14.47
N HIS A 9 7.54 -9.31 13.44
CA HIS A 9 7.93 -8.37 12.39
C HIS A 9 7.66 -8.98 11.00
N PRO A 10 7.25 -8.18 10.00
CA PRO A 10 6.94 -6.76 10.13
C PRO A 10 5.72 -6.51 11.02
N VAL A 11 5.65 -5.34 11.67
CA VAL A 11 4.51 -4.94 12.50
C VAL A 11 3.23 -4.82 11.70
N ILE A 12 3.34 -4.44 10.42
CA ILE A 12 2.27 -4.47 9.41
C ILE A 12 2.87 -5.13 8.17
N GLY A 13 2.40 -6.33 7.83
CA GLY A 13 2.80 -7.06 6.63
C GLY A 13 1.85 -6.83 5.47
N ILE A 14 2.38 -6.85 4.24
CA ILE A 14 1.65 -6.51 3.02
C ILE A 14 1.58 -7.72 2.08
N ALA A 15 0.38 -8.26 1.96
CA ALA A 15 0.00 -9.21 0.93
C ALA A 15 -0.66 -8.47 -0.23
N ARG A 16 -0.58 -9.04 -1.44
CA ARG A 16 -1.20 -8.46 -2.63
C ARG A 16 -1.95 -9.51 -3.42
N VAL A 17 -3.13 -9.13 -3.89
CA VAL A 17 -3.99 -10.00 -4.70
C VAL A 17 -3.34 -10.29 -6.06
N GLY A 18 -3.80 -11.37 -6.70
CA GLY A 18 -3.31 -11.89 -7.98
C GLY A 18 -4.22 -13.02 -8.41
N ASN A 19 -4.44 -13.21 -9.71
CA ASN A 19 -5.40 -14.18 -10.20
C ASN A 19 -4.82 -15.60 -10.43
N SER A 20 -3.55 -15.83 -10.06
CA SER A 20 -2.89 -17.14 -10.03
C SER A 20 -2.96 -17.82 -8.66
N GLU A 21 -2.88 -19.15 -8.67
CA GLU A 21 -2.62 -19.93 -7.46
C GLU A 21 -1.18 -19.77 -6.97
N GLU A 22 -0.23 -19.56 -7.89
CA GLU A 22 1.17 -19.33 -7.56
C GLU A 22 1.40 -17.95 -6.95
N TYR A 23 2.51 -17.82 -6.22
CA TYR A 23 2.87 -16.61 -5.50
C TYR A 23 4.37 -16.37 -5.47
N TYR A 24 4.74 -15.15 -5.06
CA TYR A 24 6.07 -14.77 -4.58
C TYR A 24 5.97 -14.16 -3.18
N LEU A 25 7.09 -14.04 -2.47
CA LEU A 25 7.17 -13.40 -1.16
C LEU A 25 7.32 -11.89 -1.32
N GLY A 26 6.72 -11.09 -0.42
CA GLY A 26 6.88 -9.63 -0.44
C GLY A 26 8.33 -9.16 -0.38
N PRO A 27 8.62 -7.95 -0.87
CA PRO A 27 9.98 -7.42 -0.91
C PRO A 27 10.52 -7.12 0.49
N GLU A 28 11.73 -7.59 0.78
CA GLU A 28 12.47 -7.25 2.02
C GLU A 28 13.70 -6.38 1.73
N SER A 29 13.60 -5.57 0.68
CA SER A 29 14.52 -4.47 0.37
C SER A 29 13.73 -3.21 0.03
N MET A 30 14.29 -2.04 0.33
CA MET A 30 13.63 -0.75 0.08
C MET A 30 13.64 -0.41 -1.41
N ALA A 31 12.47 -0.08 -1.95
CA ALA A 31 12.28 0.19 -3.37
C ALA A 31 13.22 1.29 -3.89
N GLY A 32 13.93 0.99 -4.98
CA GLY A 32 14.83 1.94 -5.62
C GLY A 32 16.15 2.22 -4.89
N MET A 33 16.35 1.66 -3.69
CA MET A 33 17.58 1.82 -2.90
C MET A 33 18.61 0.75 -3.25
N ASP A 34 19.88 1.02 -2.93
CA ASP A 34 20.96 0.07 -3.18
C ASP A 34 20.85 -1.17 -2.28
N ILE A 35 21.06 -2.35 -2.87
CA ILE A 35 21.28 -3.58 -2.13
C ILE A 35 22.79 -3.87 -2.12
N PRO A 36 23.43 -4.06 -0.96
CA PRO A 36 24.87 -4.33 -0.89
C PRO A 36 25.29 -5.49 -1.79
N GLY A 37 26.26 -5.24 -2.68
CA GLY A 37 26.82 -6.25 -3.59
C GLY A 37 25.94 -6.62 -4.78
N GLN A 38 24.82 -5.92 -5.03
CA GLN A 38 23.94 -6.18 -6.17
C GLN A 38 23.85 -4.96 -7.10
N THR A 39 23.77 -5.22 -8.40
CA THR A 39 23.46 -4.19 -9.42
C THR A 39 22.00 -3.77 -9.36
N MET A 40 21.13 -4.71 -8.97
CA MET A 40 19.69 -4.51 -8.87
C MET A 40 19.34 -3.62 -7.66
N LYS A 41 18.43 -2.68 -7.86
CA LYS A 41 17.85 -1.88 -6.78
C LYS A 41 16.76 -2.65 -6.05
N GLY A 42 16.53 -2.29 -4.79
CA GLY A 42 15.53 -2.91 -3.95
C GLY A 42 14.09 -2.69 -4.42
N GLY A 43 13.17 -3.34 -3.70
CA GLY A 43 11.73 -3.29 -3.94
C GLY A 43 11.16 -4.51 -4.66
N LEU A 44 12.00 -5.37 -5.26
CA LEU A 44 11.48 -6.58 -5.89
C LEU A 44 11.07 -7.65 -4.88
N PRO A 45 9.95 -8.35 -5.15
CA PRO A 45 9.58 -9.56 -4.43
C PRO A 45 10.66 -10.64 -4.45
N ILE A 46 10.53 -11.60 -3.54
CA ILE A 46 11.47 -12.72 -3.35
C ILE A 46 10.84 -14.02 -3.83
N GLN A 47 11.64 -14.89 -4.44
CA GLN A 47 11.21 -16.22 -4.87
C GLN A 47 10.87 -17.10 -3.65
N PRO A 48 9.73 -17.82 -3.66
CA PRO A 48 9.37 -18.74 -2.58
C PRO A 48 10.47 -19.77 -2.30
N GLY A 49 10.67 -20.09 -1.02
CA GLY A 49 11.68 -21.07 -0.59
C GLY A 49 13.12 -20.55 -0.61
N THR A 50 13.33 -19.26 -0.87
CA THR A 50 14.64 -18.60 -0.78
C THR A 50 14.64 -17.51 0.28
N GLU A 51 15.82 -17.19 0.83
CA GLU A 51 15.91 -16.13 1.83
C GLU A 51 15.80 -14.74 1.19
N HIS A 52 16.55 -14.51 0.09
CA HIS A 52 16.77 -13.19 -0.51
C HIS A 52 16.82 -13.19 -2.05
N SER A 53 16.53 -14.29 -2.75
CA SER A 53 16.60 -14.32 -4.21
C SER A 53 15.42 -13.55 -4.80
N THR A 54 15.68 -12.39 -5.38
CA THR A 54 14.63 -11.57 -6.00
C THR A 54 14.07 -12.24 -7.26
N ILE A 55 12.79 -12.02 -7.52
CA ILE A 55 12.13 -12.49 -8.74
C ILE A 55 12.72 -11.81 -10.00
N MET A 56 12.60 -12.50 -11.13
CA MET A 56 12.89 -11.96 -12.47
C MET A 56 11.58 -11.73 -13.25
N SER A 57 11.65 -11.06 -14.40
CA SER A 57 10.45 -10.80 -15.24
C SER A 57 9.69 -12.07 -15.66
N SER A 58 10.38 -13.22 -15.73
CA SER A 58 9.80 -14.54 -16.00
C SER A 58 8.94 -15.10 -14.86
N ASP A 59 9.07 -14.55 -13.65
CA ASP A 59 8.41 -15.07 -12.44
C ASP A 59 7.10 -14.33 -12.12
N LEU A 60 6.77 -13.25 -12.85
CA LEU A 60 5.62 -12.38 -12.56
C LEU A 60 4.27 -13.08 -12.77
N ARG A 61 4.21 -14.00 -13.74
CA ARG A 61 3.00 -14.69 -14.16
C ARG A 61 3.23 -16.20 -14.13
N ASP A 62 2.16 -16.96 -13.92
CA ASP A 62 2.22 -18.42 -14.06
C ASP A 62 2.25 -18.86 -15.53
N ALA A 63 2.37 -20.17 -15.76
CA ALA A 63 2.42 -20.74 -17.09
C ALA A 63 1.15 -20.51 -17.93
N SER A 64 0.03 -20.13 -17.31
CA SER A 64 -1.22 -19.75 -17.98
C SER A 64 -1.35 -18.24 -18.18
N GLY A 65 -0.32 -17.46 -17.83
CA GLY A 65 -0.29 -16.01 -17.95
C GLY A 65 -1.02 -15.27 -16.81
N LYS A 66 -1.46 -15.94 -15.75
CA LYS A 66 -2.12 -15.27 -14.62
C LYS A 66 -1.08 -14.59 -13.73
N LEU A 67 -1.41 -13.42 -13.21
CA LEU A 67 -0.57 -12.65 -12.30
C LEU A 67 -0.44 -13.37 -10.96
N LYS A 68 0.81 -13.62 -10.51
CA LYS A 68 1.09 -14.25 -9.22
C LYS A 68 0.74 -13.32 -8.05
N ARG A 69 0.30 -13.92 -6.95
CA ARG A 69 0.02 -13.22 -5.68
C ARG A 69 1.31 -12.85 -4.94
N GLN A 70 1.22 -11.89 -4.02
CA GLN A 70 2.28 -11.59 -3.06
C GLN A 70 1.90 -12.09 -1.66
N ALA A 71 2.76 -12.90 -1.06
CA ALA A 71 2.62 -13.34 0.33
C ALA A 71 3.35 -12.38 1.29
N ALA A 72 2.68 -11.98 2.37
CA ALA A 72 3.33 -11.34 3.50
C ALA A 72 4.07 -12.39 4.34
N ARG A 73 5.36 -12.17 4.62
CA ARG A 73 6.20 -13.06 5.43
C ARG A 73 6.42 -12.45 6.82
N PHE A 74 6.15 -13.21 7.88
CA PHE A 74 6.35 -12.78 9.26
C PHE A 74 7.34 -13.67 10.01
N ARG A 75 8.08 -13.04 10.92
CA ARG A 75 9.10 -13.66 11.78
C ARG A 75 8.91 -13.17 13.22
N ILE A 76 9.40 -13.95 14.19
CA ILE A 76 9.46 -13.53 15.59
C ILE A 76 10.89 -13.09 15.90
N TYR A 77 11.06 -11.97 16.59
CA TYR A 77 12.34 -11.50 17.12
C TYR A 77 12.31 -11.43 18.64
N HIS A 78 13.42 -11.81 19.25
CA HIS A 78 13.66 -11.73 20.68
C HIS A 78 14.56 -10.55 21.02
N TYR A 79 14.10 -9.72 21.93
CA TYR A 79 14.78 -8.53 22.42
C TYR A 79 15.16 -8.70 23.88
N ASP A 80 16.41 -8.41 24.18
CA ASP A 80 17.02 -8.52 25.51
C ASP A 80 17.11 -7.15 26.18
N PHE A 81 16.61 -7.05 27.41
CA PHE A 81 16.70 -5.86 28.25
C PHE A 81 17.61 -6.13 29.44
N PRO A 82 18.68 -5.33 29.63
CA PRO A 82 19.59 -5.49 30.76
C PRO A 82 18.91 -5.34 32.14
N ASP A 83 17.83 -4.56 32.20
CA ASP A 83 17.04 -4.28 33.40
C ASP A 83 15.58 -4.77 33.22
N GLN A 84 15.01 -5.33 34.28
CA GLN A 84 13.59 -5.72 34.35
C GLN A 84 12.64 -4.52 34.20
N HIS A 85 13.09 -3.33 34.59
CA HIS A 85 12.39 -2.05 34.42
C HIS A 85 12.91 -1.26 33.22
N GLY A 86 13.70 -1.90 32.34
CA GLY A 86 14.21 -1.28 31.13
C GLY A 86 13.07 -0.66 30.31
N ILE A 87 13.23 0.63 30.01
CA ILE A 87 12.31 1.39 29.17
C ILE A 87 12.62 1.04 27.72
N GLU A 88 11.57 0.85 26.92
CA GLU A 88 11.74 0.65 25.48
C GLU A 88 12.25 1.95 24.84
N THR A 89 13.27 1.83 23.99
CA THR A 89 13.82 2.93 23.20
C THR A 89 13.72 2.62 21.72
N TYR A 90 13.64 3.66 20.89
CA TYR A 90 13.71 3.52 19.45
C TYR A 90 14.80 4.43 18.86
N PRO A 91 15.64 3.91 17.94
CA PRO A 91 15.86 2.50 17.68
C PRO A 91 16.31 1.72 18.92
N ASN A 92 15.92 0.46 19.02
CA ASN A 92 16.50 -0.47 19.99
C ASN A 92 17.84 -1.01 19.50
N GLY A 93 17.98 -1.23 18.19
CA GLY A 93 19.20 -1.73 17.56
C GLY A 93 19.52 -3.21 17.77
N GLY A 94 18.81 -3.88 18.70
CA GLY A 94 18.93 -5.30 18.97
C GLY A 94 17.90 -6.15 18.23
N GLY A 95 17.64 -7.35 18.76
CA GLY A 95 16.70 -8.31 18.18
C GLY A 95 17.41 -9.44 17.46
N HIS A 96 17.06 -10.68 17.82
CA HIS A 96 17.49 -11.87 17.09
C HIS A 96 16.28 -12.72 16.68
N GLU A 97 16.31 -13.25 15.46
CA GLU A 97 15.19 -14.02 14.92
C GLU A 97 15.03 -15.34 15.69
N ILE A 98 13.77 -15.69 15.99
CA ILE A 98 13.37 -16.96 16.58
C ILE A 98 12.74 -17.84 15.51
N GLN A 99 13.39 -18.98 15.29
CA GLN A 99 12.95 -20.06 14.41
C GLN A 99 12.69 -21.35 15.21
N ILE A 100 12.05 -22.33 14.59
CA ILE A 100 11.97 -23.69 15.15
C ILE A 100 13.38 -24.19 15.48
N GLY A 101 13.56 -24.71 16.71
CA GLY A 101 14.85 -25.14 17.24
C GLY A 101 15.70 -24.06 17.92
N SER A 102 15.29 -22.79 17.87
CA SER A 102 15.93 -21.71 18.64
C SER A 102 15.81 -21.93 20.14
N LYS A 103 16.67 -21.29 20.94
CA LYS A 103 16.56 -21.31 22.41
C LYS A 103 16.00 -19.97 22.90
N VAL A 104 14.90 -20.01 23.64
CA VAL A 104 14.28 -18.86 24.30
C VAL A 104 14.06 -19.23 25.75
N ASP A 105 14.45 -18.35 26.68
CA ASP A 105 14.34 -18.57 28.13
C ASP A 105 14.94 -19.93 28.59
N GLY A 106 16.04 -20.35 27.95
CA GLY A 106 16.72 -21.62 28.22
C GLY A 106 16.06 -22.87 27.63
N LYS A 107 14.92 -22.73 26.95
CA LYS A 107 14.13 -23.84 26.37
C LYS A 107 14.21 -23.85 24.85
N ARG A 108 14.21 -25.05 24.25
CA ARG A 108 14.26 -25.22 22.80
C ARG A 108 12.86 -25.15 22.22
N VAL A 109 12.66 -24.28 21.23
CA VAL A 109 11.41 -24.12 20.50
C VAL A 109 11.16 -25.37 19.68
N LYS A 110 10.08 -26.08 19.99
CA LYS A 110 9.57 -27.23 19.22
C LYS A 110 8.78 -26.77 18.01
N ASP A 111 7.93 -25.77 18.20
CA ASP A 111 7.07 -25.23 17.15
C ASP A 111 6.70 -23.76 17.42
N ILE A 112 6.23 -23.08 16.39
CA ILE A 112 5.64 -21.75 16.47
C ILE A 112 4.17 -21.89 16.05
N VAL A 113 3.25 -21.50 16.93
CA VAL A 113 1.83 -21.55 16.62
C VAL A 113 1.36 -20.16 16.25
N TRP A 114 0.93 -20.00 15.00
CA TRP A 114 0.44 -18.73 14.46
C TRP A 114 -1.08 -18.69 14.48
N THR A 115 -1.66 -17.51 14.67
CA THR A 115 -3.09 -17.23 14.50
C THR A 115 -3.28 -15.92 13.74
N VAL A 116 -4.09 -15.97 12.69
CA VAL A 116 -4.45 -14.83 11.84
C VAL A 116 -5.96 -14.77 11.68
N HIS A 117 -6.55 -13.58 11.66
CA HIS A 117 -7.99 -13.40 11.51
C HIS A 117 -8.29 -12.30 10.48
N LEU A 118 -8.59 -12.67 9.23
CA LEU A 118 -8.89 -11.73 8.16
C LEU A 118 -10.38 -11.39 8.07
N ALA A 119 -10.69 -10.11 7.85
CA ALA A 119 -12.02 -9.65 7.49
C ALA A 119 -11.95 -8.47 6.51
N ASN A 120 -13.09 -8.19 5.86
CA ASN A 120 -13.32 -7.00 5.04
C ASN A 120 -14.59 -6.31 5.51
N LYS A 121 -14.47 -5.06 5.96
CA LYS A 121 -15.60 -4.25 6.46
C LYS A 121 -16.00 -3.12 5.50
N LYS A 122 -15.46 -3.06 4.28
CA LYS A 122 -15.65 -1.93 3.34
C LYS A 122 -17.12 -1.61 3.07
N ALA A 123 -17.98 -2.62 2.91
CA ALA A 123 -19.40 -2.41 2.63
C ALA A 123 -20.20 -1.99 3.87
N ASN A 124 -19.72 -2.27 5.08
CA ASN A 124 -20.29 -1.77 6.33
C ASN A 124 -19.41 -0.67 6.96
N SER A 125 -19.08 0.33 6.16
CA SER A 125 -18.22 1.45 6.56
C SER A 125 -18.81 2.78 6.11
N TRP A 126 -18.12 3.86 6.40
CA TRP A 126 -18.46 5.20 5.91
C TRP A 126 -17.94 5.44 4.50
N LEU A 127 -18.44 6.50 3.85
CA LEU A 127 -17.92 6.95 2.57
C LEU A 127 -16.41 7.24 2.70
N GLY A 128 -15.61 6.61 1.84
CA GLY A 128 -14.17 6.82 1.75
C GLY A 128 -13.83 8.04 0.90
N GLY A 129 -12.55 8.44 0.96
CA GLY A 129 -11.98 9.53 0.15
C GLY A 129 -11.95 10.91 0.83
N GLN A 130 -12.62 11.07 1.98
CA GLN A 130 -12.77 12.38 2.64
C GLN A 130 -11.77 12.65 3.78
N GLY A 131 -10.75 11.79 3.92
CA GLY A 131 -9.77 11.90 5.01
C GLY A 131 -10.37 11.77 6.42
N ILE A 132 -9.68 12.35 7.40
CA ILE A 132 -10.04 12.25 8.83
C ILE A 132 -11.06 13.30 9.28
N ARG A 133 -11.13 14.44 8.58
CA ARG A 133 -11.91 15.62 8.98
C ARG A 133 -13.38 15.32 9.29
N PRO A 134 -14.10 14.48 8.53
CA PRO A 134 -15.51 14.16 8.83
C PRO A 134 -15.76 13.41 10.14
N PHE A 135 -14.71 12.95 10.85
CA PHE A 135 -14.82 12.26 12.14
C PHE A 135 -14.54 13.18 13.34
N GLU A 136 -14.10 14.42 13.07
CA GLU A 136 -13.84 15.43 14.10
C GLU A 136 -15.13 15.77 14.87
N HIS A 137 -14.98 16.36 16.07
CA HIS A 137 -16.10 16.80 16.90
C HIS A 137 -17.14 15.73 17.27
N GLY A 138 -16.79 14.45 17.18
CA GLY A 138 -17.71 13.35 17.49
C GLY A 138 -18.60 12.91 16.32
N GLU A 139 -18.46 13.53 15.15
CA GLU A 139 -19.27 13.27 13.96
C GLU A 139 -18.91 11.94 13.28
N LEU A 140 -19.77 11.51 12.36
CA LEU A 140 -19.57 10.35 11.48
C LEU A 140 -20.03 10.71 10.06
N PRO A 141 -19.26 10.36 9.02
CA PRO A 141 -19.70 10.56 7.64
C PRO A 141 -20.96 9.74 7.32
N LYS A 142 -21.48 9.90 6.09
CA LYS A 142 -22.54 9.00 5.60
C LYS A 142 -22.01 7.57 5.47
N LEU A 143 -22.88 6.59 5.69
CA LEU A 143 -22.56 5.18 5.48
C LEU A 143 -22.57 4.83 3.99
N ARG A 144 -21.71 3.88 3.61
CA ARG A 144 -21.94 3.03 2.44
C ARG A 144 -23.14 2.13 2.71
N ASN A 145 -23.89 1.81 1.67
CA ASN A 145 -25.09 0.99 1.72
C ASN A 145 -26.09 1.53 2.76
N ALA A 146 -26.27 2.85 2.85
CA ALA A 146 -27.04 3.49 3.93
C ALA A 146 -28.51 3.04 4.00
N GLY A 147 -29.07 2.56 2.87
CA GLY A 147 -30.42 2.03 2.79
C GLY A 147 -30.56 0.54 3.08
N PHE A 148 -29.47 -0.20 3.27
CA PHE A 148 -29.49 -1.66 3.34
C PHE A 148 -30.39 -2.17 4.48
N GLY A 149 -31.40 -2.97 4.14
CA GLY A 149 -32.38 -3.51 5.09
C GLY A 149 -33.15 -2.46 5.89
N ASN A 150 -33.25 -1.22 5.41
CA ASN A 150 -33.76 -0.06 6.16
C ASN A 150 -33.02 0.20 7.48
N LYS A 151 -31.71 -0.13 7.53
CA LYS A 151 -30.85 0.00 8.72
C LYS A 151 -29.78 1.07 8.51
N THR A 152 -29.80 2.08 9.36
CA THR A 152 -28.88 3.22 9.32
C THR A 152 -27.78 3.16 10.40
N ASP A 153 -27.84 2.20 11.32
CA ASP A 153 -26.82 1.98 12.35
C ASP A 153 -25.81 0.93 11.87
N PRO A 154 -24.51 1.25 11.72
CA PRO A 154 -23.53 0.28 11.27
C PRO A 154 -23.35 -0.90 12.23
N ALA A 155 -23.80 -0.78 13.48
CA ALA A 155 -23.79 -1.86 14.47
C ALA A 155 -25.02 -2.79 14.37
N ASP A 156 -26.00 -2.53 13.49
CA ASP A 156 -27.15 -3.41 13.33
C ASP A 156 -26.69 -4.84 12.92
N PRO A 157 -27.14 -5.90 13.62
CA PRO A 157 -26.69 -7.26 13.35
C PRO A 157 -26.94 -7.74 11.93
N LEU A 158 -27.98 -7.24 11.24
CA LEU A 158 -28.24 -7.60 9.84
C LEU A 158 -27.14 -7.06 8.93
N ARG A 159 -26.72 -5.81 9.15
CA ARG A 159 -25.64 -5.19 8.38
C ARG A 159 -24.32 -5.90 8.61
N LEU A 160 -23.94 -6.11 9.88
CA LEU A 160 -22.72 -6.85 10.22
C LEU A 160 -22.71 -8.25 9.60
N LYS A 161 -23.84 -8.96 9.62
CA LYS A 161 -23.97 -10.30 9.04
C LYS A 161 -23.89 -10.34 7.51
N LYS A 162 -24.26 -9.28 6.81
CA LYS A 162 -24.43 -9.28 5.34
C LYS A 162 -23.39 -8.45 4.59
N LEU A 163 -22.86 -7.43 5.23
CA LEU A 163 -21.97 -6.42 4.63
C LEU A 163 -20.52 -6.53 5.14
N VAL A 164 -20.23 -7.42 6.08
CA VAL A 164 -18.87 -7.75 6.50
C VAL A 164 -18.53 -9.14 6.01
N ILE A 165 -17.40 -9.27 5.30
CA ILE A 165 -16.79 -10.57 5.01
C ILE A 165 -15.91 -10.93 6.20
N ASP A 166 -16.25 -11.99 6.91
CA ASP A 166 -15.53 -12.46 8.09
C ASP A 166 -15.24 -13.94 7.93
N ALA A 167 -13.97 -14.27 7.67
CA ALA A 167 -13.55 -15.66 7.53
C ALA A 167 -13.45 -16.39 8.88
N GLY A 168 -13.39 -15.66 9.99
CA GLY A 168 -12.96 -16.14 11.29
C GLY A 168 -11.45 -16.39 11.38
N PRO A 169 -10.92 -16.66 12.58
CA PRO A 169 -9.50 -16.92 12.76
C PRO A 169 -9.08 -18.25 12.10
N ARG A 170 -7.83 -18.32 11.65
CA ARG A 170 -7.13 -19.54 11.26
C ARG A 170 -5.84 -19.63 12.06
N ALA A 171 -5.48 -20.85 12.44
CA ALA A 171 -4.26 -21.12 13.17
C ALA A 171 -3.55 -22.36 12.64
N LEU A 172 -2.22 -22.36 12.73
CA LEU A 172 -1.39 -23.50 12.33
C LEU A 172 -0.21 -23.69 13.29
N PHE A 173 0.22 -24.95 13.38
CA PHE A 173 1.56 -25.33 13.83
C PHE A 173 2.51 -25.14 12.65
N ALA A 174 3.53 -24.29 12.80
CA ALA A 174 4.40 -23.93 11.68
C ALA A 174 5.17 -25.12 11.11
N ALA A 175 5.47 -26.12 11.94
CA ALA A 175 6.09 -27.37 11.48
C ALA A 175 5.23 -28.18 10.49
N ASN A 176 3.91 -27.97 10.45
CA ASN A 176 3.03 -28.70 9.53
C ASN A 176 3.13 -28.17 8.09
N GLY A 177 3.45 -26.88 7.90
CA GLY A 177 3.60 -26.26 6.57
C GLY A 177 2.34 -26.30 5.69
N ALA A 178 1.17 -26.63 6.25
CA ALA A 178 -0.05 -26.83 5.49
C ALA A 178 -0.70 -25.50 5.09
N ASP A 179 -1.25 -25.45 3.87
CA ASP A 179 -2.11 -24.37 3.44
C ASP A 179 -3.46 -24.45 4.16
N ILE A 180 -3.83 -23.37 4.84
CA ILE A 180 -5.10 -23.20 5.54
C ILE A 180 -5.85 -22.02 4.92
N HIS A 181 -7.03 -22.25 4.36
CA HIS A 181 -7.76 -21.23 3.63
C HIS A 181 -8.68 -20.40 4.55
N PHE A 182 -8.79 -19.10 4.25
CA PHE A 182 -9.76 -18.20 4.85
C PHE A 182 -11.08 -18.26 4.06
N ASP A 183 -11.68 -19.44 3.99
CA ASP A 183 -12.90 -19.72 3.24
C ASP A 183 -14.04 -20.29 4.11
N THR A 184 -15.17 -20.62 3.48
CA THR A 184 -16.33 -21.23 4.17
C THR A 184 -16.18 -22.73 4.43
N LEU A 185 -15.19 -23.40 3.85
CA LEU A 185 -15.01 -24.85 3.93
C LEU A 185 -14.07 -25.24 5.08
N THR A 186 -13.15 -24.34 5.42
CA THR A 186 -12.15 -24.50 6.46
C THR A 186 -12.70 -24.02 7.78
N LEU A 187 -12.76 -24.91 8.77
CA LEU A 187 -13.28 -24.59 10.10
C LEU A 187 -12.42 -23.53 10.80
N PRO A 188 -13.01 -22.42 11.30
CA PRO A 188 -12.26 -21.43 12.06
C PRO A 188 -11.61 -22.02 13.31
N CYS A 189 -10.41 -21.56 13.63
CA CYS A 189 -9.64 -22.00 14.79
C CYS A 189 -8.62 -20.94 15.24
N TYR A 190 -8.22 -21.00 16.50
CA TYR A 190 -7.22 -20.11 17.08
C TYR A 190 -6.24 -20.87 17.98
N GLY A 191 -5.02 -20.37 18.10
CA GLY A 191 -4.03 -20.90 19.03
C GLY A 191 -4.27 -20.40 20.46
N GLN A 192 -4.30 -21.32 21.42
CA GLN A 192 -4.46 -21.01 22.84
C GLN A 192 -3.16 -21.28 23.61
N ALA A 193 -2.41 -20.23 23.91
CA ALA A 193 -1.10 -20.36 24.56
C ALA A 193 -1.17 -21.09 25.92
N GLY A 194 -2.24 -20.91 26.70
CA GLY A 194 -2.38 -21.54 28.02
C GLY A 194 -2.45 -23.07 28.00
N SER A 195 -2.94 -23.67 26.91
CA SER A 195 -2.99 -25.12 26.70
C SER A 195 -1.91 -25.63 25.73
N GLY A 196 -1.38 -24.75 24.89
CA GLY A 196 -0.47 -25.13 23.80
C GLY A 196 -1.18 -25.78 22.61
N GLU A 197 -2.51 -25.64 22.53
CA GLU A 197 -3.35 -26.29 21.52
C GLU A 197 -3.95 -25.31 20.51
N ILE A 198 -4.41 -25.84 19.38
CA ILE A 198 -5.28 -25.12 18.43
C ILE A 198 -6.74 -25.50 18.73
N ILE A 199 -7.55 -24.51 19.09
CA ILE A 199 -8.96 -24.68 19.45
C ILE A 199 -9.84 -24.43 18.22
N ARG A 200 -10.69 -25.41 17.89
CA ARG A 200 -11.67 -25.32 16.79
C ARG A 200 -12.93 -24.57 17.22
N LEU A 201 -13.50 -23.79 16.32
CA LEU A 201 -14.67 -22.94 16.56
C LEU A 201 -15.85 -23.32 15.62
N PRO A 202 -16.58 -24.42 15.90
CA PRO A 202 -17.69 -24.86 15.04
C PRO A 202 -18.89 -23.91 15.01
N ASP A 203 -19.01 -23.06 16.04
CA ASP A 203 -20.06 -22.06 16.16
C ASP A 203 -19.60 -20.65 15.75
N TYR A 204 -18.43 -20.52 15.10
CA TYR A 204 -18.03 -19.22 14.56
C TYR A 204 -18.93 -18.81 13.39
N PRO A 205 -19.45 -17.57 13.38
CA PRO A 205 -20.40 -17.07 12.38
C PRO A 205 -19.68 -16.58 11.11
N THR A 206 -18.98 -17.47 10.39
CA THR A 206 -18.31 -17.11 9.13
C THR A 206 -19.30 -16.46 8.14
N SER A 207 -18.89 -15.34 7.54
CA SER A 207 -19.71 -14.52 6.66
C SER A 207 -19.02 -14.26 5.32
N PHE A 208 -19.69 -14.64 4.23
CA PHE A 208 -19.31 -14.35 2.84
C PHE A 208 -20.57 -13.99 2.06
N PRO A 209 -20.47 -13.26 0.93
CA PRO A 209 -21.63 -12.96 0.10
C PRO A 209 -22.45 -14.23 -0.19
N ALA A 210 -23.74 -14.16 0.12
CA ALA A 210 -24.63 -15.32 0.10
C ALA A 210 -24.78 -15.88 -1.32
N ASN A 211 -25.00 -17.20 -1.40
CA ASN A 211 -25.40 -17.90 -2.62
C ASN A 211 -26.67 -17.26 -3.19
N GLY A 212 -26.52 -16.30 -4.11
CA GLY A 212 -27.52 -16.09 -5.16
C GLY A 212 -27.63 -17.37 -5.99
N ASN A 213 -28.74 -17.52 -6.71
CA ASN A 213 -29.11 -18.70 -7.50
C ASN A 213 -27.87 -19.36 -8.14
N THR A 214 -27.48 -20.56 -7.69
CA THR A 214 -26.27 -21.30 -8.14
C THR A 214 -26.33 -21.72 -9.62
N HIS A 215 -27.34 -21.27 -10.34
CA HIS A 215 -27.65 -21.51 -11.75
C HIS A 215 -27.57 -20.25 -12.61
N ALA A 216 -27.35 -19.06 -12.03
CA ALA A 216 -26.95 -17.91 -12.82
C ALA A 216 -25.48 -18.10 -13.19
N GLU A 217 -25.18 -18.18 -14.49
CA GLU A 217 -23.81 -18.07 -14.97
C GLU A 217 -23.15 -16.86 -14.29
N PRO A 218 -21.91 -16.98 -13.78
CA PRO A 218 -21.22 -15.82 -13.24
C PRO A 218 -21.21 -14.74 -14.32
N ASP A 219 -21.69 -13.55 -13.96
CA ASP A 219 -21.52 -12.42 -14.86
C ASP A 219 -20.02 -12.17 -14.97
N LEU A 220 -19.57 -11.89 -16.17
CA LEU A 220 -18.17 -11.65 -16.48
C LEU A 220 -17.55 -10.64 -15.49
N TYR A 221 -18.36 -9.64 -15.09
CA TYR A 221 -17.97 -8.51 -14.25
C TYR A 221 -18.30 -8.65 -12.74
N SER A 222 -18.96 -9.73 -12.30
CA SER A 222 -19.30 -9.93 -10.88
C SER A 222 -18.97 -11.36 -10.49
N ARG A 223 -17.92 -11.54 -9.69
CA ARG A 223 -17.43 -12.86 -9.29
C ARG A 223 -17.63 -13.08 -7.81
N ARG A 224 -18.23 -14.22 -7.47
CA ARG A 224 -18.45 -14.59 -6.08
C ARG A 224 -17.13 -14.69 -5.32
N ILE A 225 -17.09 -14.05 -4.15
CA ILE A 225 -15.97 -14.14 -3.21
C ILE A 225 -16.22 -15.32 -2.27
N ALA A 226 -15.31 -16.29 -2.27
CA ALA A 226 -15.39 -17.49 -1.45
C ALA A 226 -14.22 -17.64 -0.46
N THR A 227 -13.22 -16.77 -0.55
CA THR A 227 -12.03 -16.80 0.29
C THR A 227 -11.45 -15.39 0.44
N LEU A 228 -10.80 -15.12 1.57
CA LEU A 228 -9.95 -13.93 1.79
C LEU A 228 -8.45 -14.24 1.65
N GLY A 229 -8.10 -15.47 1.25
CA GLY A 229 -6.72 -15.89 0.99
C GLY A 229 -6.32 -17.16 1.72
N THR A 230 -5.03 -17.29 2.02
CA THR A 230 -4.43 -18.52 2.55
C THR A 230 -3.37 -18.21 3.61
N LEU A 231 -3.29 -19.04 4.64
CA LEU A 231 -2.27 -19.05 5.68
C LEU A 231 -1.37 -20.28 5.49
N SER A 232 -0.05 -20.12 5.53
CA SER A 232 0.91 -21.24 5.53
C SER A 232 2.20 -20.87 6.26
N SER A 233 3.22 -21.73 6.21
CA SER A 233 4.50 -21.48 6.88
C SER A 233 5.69 -22.04 6.12
N GLU A 234 6.85 -21.40 6.32
CA GLU A 234 8.14 -21.92 5.88
C GLU A 234 8.67 -22.96 6.89
N SER A 235 9.60 -23.82 6.44
CA SER A 235 10.16 -24.91 7.26
C SER A 235 10.94 -24.45 8.51
N ASN A 236 11.37 -23.19 8.54
CA ASN A 236 12.02 -22.56 9.69
C ASN A 236 11.03 -22.00 10.73
N GLY A 237 9.72 -22.09 10.46
CA GLY A 237 8.66 -21.64 11.35
C GLY A 237 8.10 -20.24 11.07
N ARG A 238 8.60 -19.55 10.03
CA ARG A 238 8.06 -18.25 9.61
C ARG A 238 6.67 -18.41 9.01
N LEU A 239 5.84 -17.39 9.20
CA LEU A 239 4.47 -17.38 8.70
C LEU A 239 4.41 -16.75 7.31
N LEU A 240 3.58 -17.33 6.44
CA LEU A 240 3.18 -16.74 5.17
C LEU A 240 1.67 -16.47 5.19
N VAL A 241 1.27 -15.27 4.78
CA VAL A 241 -0.14 -14.89 4.59
C VAL A 241 -0.34 -14.39 3.16
N LEU A 242 -1.22 -15.04 2.41
CA LEU A 242 -1.62 -14.65 1.07
C LEU A 242 -3.00 -13.99 1.10
N GLY A 243 -3.18 -13.00 0.23
CA GLY A 243 -4.47 -12.35 -0.01
C GLY A 243 -5.40 -13.17 -0.91
N GLY A 244 -6.55 -12.57 -1.22
CA GLY A 244 -7.52 -13.06 -2.20
C GLY A 244 -7.00 -13.07 -3.64
N TYR A 245 -7.92 -13.22 -4.59
CA TYR A 245 -7.63 -13.38 -6.02
C TYR A 245 -7.93 -12.13 -6.85
N GLY A 246 -8.28 -11.01 -6.22
CA GLY A 246 -8.63 -9.76 -6.88
C GLY A 246 -10.05 -9.82 -7.45
N LEU A 247 -10.98 -10.39 -6.70
CA LEU A 247 -12.38 -10.53 -7.06
C LEU A 247 -13.21 -9.36 -6.52
N ALA A 248 -14.24 -8.98 -7.28
CA ALA A 248 -15.28 -8.06 -6.86
C ALA A 248 -16.65 -8.69 -7.09
N CYS A 249 -17.58 -8.46 -6.16
CA CYS A 249 -18.88 -9.12 -6.12
C CYS A 249 -19.99 -8.11 -5.88
N GLY A 250 -20.93 -8.00 -6.82
CA GLY A 250 -22.18 -7.26 -6.63
C GLY A 250 -23.20 -8.02 -5.78
N PHE A 251 -24.11 -7.30 -5.11
CA PHE A 251 -25.22 -7.88 -4.35
C PHE A 251 -26.55 -7.10 -4.49
N ASP A 252 -27.69 -7.69 -4.09
CA ASP A 252 -29.03 -7.08 -4.12
C ASP A 252 -29.42 -6.44 -2.77
N ASP A 253 -30.61 -5.84 -2.66
CA ASP A 253 -31.07 -5.19 -1.41
C ASP A 253 -31.19 -6.16 -0.21
N GLU A 254 -31.23 -7.47 -0.48
CA GLU A 254 -31.24 -8.55 0.52
C GLU A 254 -29.85 -9.11 0.85
N GLY A 255 -28.81 -8.61 0.18
CA GLY A 255 -27.41 -9.03 0.36
C GLY A 255 -27.10 -10.40 -0.27
N ASN A 256 -27.84 -10.80 -1.30
CA ASN A 256 -27.52 -11.97 -2.12
C ASN A 256 -26.72 -11.53 -3.35
N TYR A 257 -25.89 -12.42 -3.88
CA TYR A 257 -25.12 -12.17 -5.10
C TYR A 257 -26.01 -11.59 -6.23
N SER A 258 -25.52 -10.52 -6.87
CA SER A 258 -26.15 -9.89 -8.01
C SER A 258 -25.11 -9.54 -9.09
N ALA A 259 -25.42 -9.95 -10.31
CA ALA A 259 -24.69 -9.57 -11.52
C ALA A 259 -25.02 -8.13 -11.97
N THR A 260 -26.23 -7.66 -11.65
CA THR A 260 -26.77 -6.41 -12.21
C THR A 260 -26.49 -5.18 -11.38
N ALA A 261 -25.72 -5.31 -10.29
CA ALA A 261 -25.29 -4.17 -9.48
C ALA A 261 -24.58 -3.11 -10.34
N SER A 262 -24.93 -1.84 -10.12
CA SER A 262 -24.33 -0.72 -10.83
C SER A 262 -22.93 -0.44 -10.29
N LEU A 263 -21.99 -0.08 -11.15
CA LEU A 263 -20.60 0.21 -10.79
C LEU A 263 -20.14 1.47 -11.52
N ASN A 264 -20.49 2.64 -10.99
CA ASN A 264 -20.32 3.92 -11.66
C ASN A 264 -19.54 4.97 -10.86
N GLN A 265 -19.21 4.70 -9.59
CA GLN A 265 -18.45 5.61 -8.72
C GLN A 265 -16.97 5.20 -8.66
N ASN A 266 -16.09 6.16 -8.40
CA ASN A 266 -14.64 5.93 -8.27
C ASN A 266 -14.25 5.23 -6.97
N VAL A 267 -14.91 5.59 -5.87
CA VAL A 267 -14.48 5.18 -4.51
C VAL A 267 -15.59 4.46 -3.75
N ASN A 268 -16.84 4.91 -3.88
CA ASN A 268 -17.95 4.47 -3.05
C ASN A 268 -19.07 3.89 -3.91
N ASN A 269 -19.02 2.58 -4.18
CA ASN A 269 -20.09 1.88 -4.88
C ASN A 269 -20.91 1.06 -3.86
N ASP A 270 -22.15 1.47 -3.63
CA ASP A 270 -23.11 0.65 -2.88
C ASP A 270 -23.38 -0.64 -3.65
N HIS A 271 -23.73 -1.70 -2.92
CA HIS A 271 -24.06 -3.02 -3.44
C HIS A 271 -22.87 -3.79 -4.01
N TRP A 272 -21.65 -3.46 -3.57
CA TRP A 272 -20.42 -4.15 -3.96
C TRP A 272 -19.57 -4.62 -2.78
N LEU A 273 -18.79 -5.66 -3.03
CA LEU A 273 -17.78 -6.26 -2.16
C LEU A 273 -16.50 -6.48 -2.97
N ASP A 274 -15.35 -6.57 -2.30
CA ASP A 274 -14.09 -7.09 -2.87
C ASP A 274 -13.40 -8.05 -1.89
N ASP A 275 -12.40 -8.79 -2.37
CA ASP A 275 -11.68 -9.82 -1.59
C ASP A 275 -10.35 -9.35 -1.00
N THR A 276 -10.15 -8.03 -0.90
CA THR A 276 -9.12 -7.47 -0.02
C THR A 276 -9.51 -7.68 1.43
N ALA A 277 -8.56 -7.66 2.36
CA ALA A 277 -8.85 -7.90 3.77
C ALA A 277 -7.68 -7.45 4.63
N ASP A 278 -7.92 -7.30 5.93
CA ASP A 278 -6.86 -7.09 6.90
C ASP A 278 -7.20 -7.76 8.24
N GLY A 279 -6.17 -8.00 9.05
CA GLY A 279 -6.38 -8.66 10.33
C GLY A 279 -5.15 -8.79 11.23
N PRO A 280 -5.36 -9.07 12.52
CA PRO A 280 -4.28 -9.29 13.48
C PRO A 280 -3.52 -10.57 13.18
N VAL A 281 -2.22 -10.54 13.46
CA VAL A 281 -1.29 -11.67 13.47
C VAL A 281 -0.74 -11.83 14.88
N SER A 282 -0.95 -13.01 15.47
CA SER A 282 -0.48 -13.36 16.81
C SER A 282 0.19 -14.72 16.83
N ALA A 283 1.01 -14.98 17.85
CA ALA A 283 1.70 -16.25 17.98
C ALA A 283 2.03 -16.62 19.42
N PHE A 284 2.34 -17.90 19.62
CA PHE A 284 3.09 -18.37 20.79
C PHE A 284 4.11 -19.43 20.39
N LEU A 285 5.17 -19.55 21.17
CA LEU A 285 6.16 -20.62 21.05
C LEU A 285 5.69 -21.84 21.84
N LEU A 286 5.79 -23.03 21.25
CA LEU A 286 5.68 -24.31 21.93
C LEU A 286 7.08 -24.89 22.13
N PHE A 287 7.44 -25.26 23.35
CA PHE A 287 8.75 -25.82 23.67
C PHE A 287 8.76 -27.36 23.67
N GLU A 288 9.95 -27.96 23.59
CA GLU A 288 10.13 -29.42 23.65
C GLU A 288 9.68 -30.05 24.97
N ASP A 289 9.69 -29.28 26.07
CA ASP A 289 9.20 -29.71 27.39
C ASP A 289 7.66 -29.62 27.53
N GLY A 290 6.96 -29.20 26.46
CA GLY A 290 5.51 -29.02 26.42
C GLY A 290 5.00 -27.69 26.98
N SER A 291 5.86 -26.85 27.54
CA SER A 291 5.47 -25.51 27.98
C SER A 291 5.38 -24.52 26.81
N THR A 292 4.76 -23.37 27.05
CA THR A 292 4.53 -22.34 26.02
C THR A 292 5.06 -20.97 26.43
N ARG A 293 5.28 -20.11 25.44
CA ARG A 293 5.64 -18.69 25.61
C ARG A 293 4.84 -17.83 24.65
N ALA A 294 3.95 -16.99 25.17
CA ALA A 294 3.22 -16.02 24.34
C ALA A 294 4.19 -15.01 23.71
N VAL A 295 3.87 -14.57 22.49
CA VAL A 295 4.57 -13.46 21.83
C VAL A 295 3.79 -12.18 22.11
N GLU A 296 4.37 -11.25 22.88
CA GLU A 296 3.64 -10.04 23.31
C GLU A 296 3.41 -9.06 22.17
N GLY A 297 4.42 -8.91 21.30
CA GLY A 297 4.34 -8.01 20.16
C GLY A 297 3.60 -8.63 19.00
N SER A 298 2.30 -8.40 18.94
CA SER A 298 1.50 -8.75 17.77
C SER A 298 1.88 -7.90 16.54
N ALA A 299 1.41 -8.37 15.38
CA ALA A 299 1.48 -7.65 14.13
C ALA A 299 0.09 -7.61 13.48
N TRP A 300 0.04 -7.02 12.29
CA TRP A 300 -1.13 -6.98 11.43
C TRP A 300 -0.76 -7.36 10.00
N VAL A 301 -1.71 -7.87 9.24
CA VAL A 301 -1.56 -8.13 7.80
C VAL A 301 -2.62 -7.36 7.02
N ILE A 302 -2.22 -6.79 5.89
CA ILE A 302 -3.11 -6.14 4.93
C ILE A 302 -2.95 -6.86 3.59
N SER A 303 -4.06 -7.29 3.00
CA SER A 303 -4.16 -7.72 1.62
C SER A 303 -4.74 -6.58 0.78
N THR A 304 -4.02 -6.12 -0.23
CA THR A 304 -4.43 -5.02 -1.11
C THR A 304 -4.18 -5.34 -2.58
N ASP A 305 -4.31 -4.35 -3.46
CA ASP A 305 -4.04 -4.43 -4.89
C ASP A 305 -2.58 -4.82 -5.24
N PRO A 306 -2.30 -5.20 -6.49
CA PRO A 306 -0.93 -5.48 -6.93
C PRO A 306 -0.04 -4.23 -6.95
N ALA A 307 1.28 -4.42 -6.81
CA ALA A 307 2.27 -3.37 -7.07
C ALA A 307 2.76 -3.48 -8.51
N TYR A 308 2.38 -2.52 -9.35
CA TYR A 308 2.74 -2.53 -10.77
C TYR A 308 4.09 -1.86 -11.07
N ALA A 309 4.72 -1.22 -10.08
CA ALA A 309 6.08 -0.68 -10.18
C ALA A 309 6.88 -0.86 -8.89
N PRO A 310 7.13 -2.13 -8.48
CA PRO A 310 7.64 -2.47 -7.16
C PRO A 310 9.02 -1.87 -6.81
N GLN A 311 9.81 -1.46 -7.81
CA GLN A 311 11.13 -0.84 -7.60
C GLN A 311 11.11 0.69 -7.67
N THR A 312 9.98 1.32 -7.97
CA THR A 312 9.84 2.77 -7.96
C THR A 312 9.21 3.21 -6.65
N THR A 313 9.91 4.04 -5.88
CA THR A 313 9.47 4.45 -4.54
C THR A 313 8.56 5.67 -4.59
N ASN A 314 7.57 5.71 -3.71
CA ASN A 314 6.77 6.91 -3.44
C ASN A 314 7.63 7.96 -2.71
N VAL A 315 7.54 9.24 -3.10
CA VAL A 315 8.31 10.31 -2.42
C VAL A 315 7.92 10.45 -0.95
N VAL A 316 6.65 10.20 -0.64
CA VAL A 316 6.16 9.99 0.72
C VAL A 316 5.69 8.55 0.81
N THR A 317 6.36 7.75 1.62
CA THR A 317 6.04 6.34 1.86
C THR A 317 5.17 6.17 3.09
N LEU A 318 4.54 5.00 3.25
CA LEU A 318 3.77 4.70 4.46
C LEU A 318 4.67 4.70 5.71
N TRP A 319 5.95 4.34 5.57
CA TRP A 319 6.94 4.49 6.64
C TRP A 319 7.08 5.94 7.09
N ASP A 320 7.15 6.89 6.15
CA ASP A 320 7.36 8.31 6.48
C ASP A 320 6.18 8.90 7.26
N GLU A 321 4.95 8.54 6.89
CA GLU A 321 3.73 8.93 7.60
C GLU A 321 3.64 8.31 9.00
N LEU A 322 3.93 7.00 9.10
CA LEU A 322 3.97 6.30 10.38
C LEU A 322 5.04 6.92 11.30
N TYR A 323 6.26 7.07 10.80
CA TYR A 323 7.39 7.61 11.57
C TYR A 323 7.11 9.04 12.04
N THR A 324 6.58 9.91 11.16
CA THR A 324 6.18 11.27 11.52
C THR A 324 5.11 11.29 12.61
N THR A 325 4.06 10.48 12.45
CA THR A 325 3.00 10.36 13.46
C THR A 325 3.57 9.93 14.81
N TRP A 326 4.52 9.00 14.82
CA TRP A 326 5.16 8.51 16.04
C TRP A 326 6.15 9.48 16.68
N LEU A 327 6.89 10.25 15.88
CA LEU A 327 7.67 11.37 16.39
C LEU A 327 6.78 12.39 17.10
N GLU A 328 5.70 12.80 16.44
CA GLU A 328 4.89 13.94 16.88
C GLU A 328 3.86 13.61 17.96
N LYS A 329 3.35 12.37 17.99
CA LYS A 329 2.26 11.95 18.90
C LYS A 329 2.70 10.98 19.99
N PHE A 330 3.84 10.30 19.81
CA PHE A 330 4.28 9.24 20.73
C PHE A 330 5.68 9.46 21.30
N ALA A 331 6.29 10.63 21.07
CA ALA A 331 7.63 10.97 21.54
C ALA A 331 8.67 9.87 21.19
N LEU A 332 8.55 9.30 19.98
CA LEU A 332 9.38 8.17 19.54
C LEU A 332 10.88 8.46 19.65
N GLN A 333 11.30 9.67 19.28
CA GLN A 333 12.68 10.15 19.40
C GLN A 333 12.72 11.62 19.85
N PRO A 334 12.79 11.91 21.16
CA PRO A 334 12.78 13.27 21.69
C PRO A 334 13.92 14.17 21.17
N ALA A 335 15.04 13.57 20.77
CA ALA A 335 16.16 14.26 20.14
C ALA A 335 15.83 14.84 18.74
N VAL A 336 14.80 14.31 18.07
CA VAL A 336 14.31 14.79 16.77
C VAL A 336 13.14 15.75 16.99
N TYR A 337 12.14 15.33 17.78
CA TYR A 337 10.92 16.07 18.04
C TYR A 337 10.55 15.99 19.52
N SER A 338 10.44 17.15 20.17
CA SER A 338 10.03 17.29 21.57
C SER A 338 9.45 18.68 21.77
N ASP A 339 8.65 18.87 22.83
CA ASP A 339 8.00 20.16 23.12
C ASP A 339 7.21 20.73 21.94
N GLN A 340 6.57 19.83 21.16
CA GLN A 340 5.78 20.15 19.97
C GLN A 340 6.57 20.81 18.82
N GLN A 341 7.89 20.61 18.78
CA GLN A 341 8.76 21.20 17.75
C GLN A 341 9.91 20.27 17.34
N TYR A 342 10.30 20.36 16.07
CA TYR A 342 11.52 19.74 15.57
C TYR A 342 12.76 20.43 16.15
N GLN A 343 13.75 19.64 16.55
CA GLN A 343 14.92 20.13 17.27
C GLN A 343 15.98 20.67 16.30
N PRO A 344 16.24 21.99 16.23
CA PRO A 344 17.11 22.58 15.20
C PRO A 344 18.58 22.13 15.27
N GLY A 345 19.02 21.61 16.43
CA GLY A 345 20.34 21.03 16.61
C GLY A 345 20.48 19.58 16.11
N PHE A 346 19.38 18.92 15.73
CA PHE A 346 19.42 17.54 15.26
C PHE A 346 20.10 17.44 13.90
N LYS A 347 21.08 16.54 13.78
CA LYS A 347 21.80 16.27 12.54
C LYS A 347 21.26 14.99 11.90
N PRO A 348 20.47 15.06 10.82
CA PRO A 348 20.01 13.87 10.11
C PRO A 348 21.18 13.11 9.47
N ASN A 349 20.98 11.81 9.28
CA ASN A 349 21.86 10.97 8.49
C ASN A 349 21.49 11.12 7.00
N TYR A 350 22.41 11.62 6.18
CA TYR A 350 22.12 11.84 4.76
C TYR A 350 21.59 10.60 4.04
N VAL A 351 22.21 9.43 4.27
CA VAL A 351 21.87 8.19 3.56
C VAL A 351 20.51 7.65 4.00
N GLN A 352 20.14 7.80 5.28
CA GLN A 352 18.93 7.21 5.85
C GLN A 352 17.71 8.14 5.82
N ASP A 353 17.93 9.45 5.94
CA ASP A 353 16.89 10.44 6.23
C ASP A 353 16.65 11.44 5.08
N VAL A 354 17.61 11.60 4.15
CA VAL A 354 17.55 12.60 3.07
C VAL A 354 17.57 11.96 1.69
N PHE A 355 18.61 11.16 1.42
CA PHE A 355 18.84 10.53 0.12
C PHE A 355 17.65 9.70 -0.39
N PRO A 356 16.88 8.97 0.44
CA PRO A 356 15.70 8.23 -0.03
C PRO A 356 14.66 9.14 -0.72
N VAL A 357 14.47 10.37 -0.23
CA VAL A 357 13.54 11.35 -0.85
C VAL A 357 14.06 11.79 -2.22
N LEU A 358 15.37 12.04 -2.36
CA LEU A 358 16.00 12.42 -3.63
C LEU A 358 15.93 11.28 -4.66
N ARG A 359 16.20 10.05 -4.21
CA ARG A 359 16.07 8.84 -5.02
C ARG A 359 14.65 8.63 -5.51
N ALA A 360 13.66 8.78 -4.61
CA ALA A 360 12.25 8.67 -4.94
C ALA A 360 11.82 9.70 -5.98
N ALA A 361 12.23 10.96 -5.81
CA ALA A 361 11.99 12.01 -6.78
C ALA A 361 12.57 11.64 -8.15
N SER A 362 13.84 11.19 -8.20
CA SER A 362 14.48 10.72 -9.43
C SER A 362 13.67 9.63 -10.16
N LEU A 363 13.16 8.65 -9.42
CA LEU A 363 12.43 7.50 -9.96
C LEU A 363 11.05 7.85 -10.57
N GLN A 364 10.44 8.97 -10.20
CA GLN A 364 9.11 9.36 -10.72
C GLN A 364 9.06 9.41 -12.25
N LYS A 365 10.18 9.76 -12.92
CA LYS A 365 10.27 9.88 -14.38
C LYS A 365 9.92 8.60 -15.15
N TRP A 366 9.95 7.44 -14.48
CA TRP A 366 9.64 6.14 -15.09
C TRP A 366 8.15 5.82 -15.14
N ASN A 367 7.33 6.58 -14.41
CA ASN A 367 5.92 6.29 -14.19
C ASN A 367 4.97 7.39 -14.70
N VAL A 368 5.53 8.54 -15.09
CA VAL A 368 4.81 9.70 -15.64
C VAL A 368 5.57 10.26 -16.84
N SER A 369 4.91 11.09 -17.64
CA SER A 369 5.56 11.86 -18.70
C SER A 369 6.08 13.18 -18.15
N LEU A 370 7.33 13.51 -18.47
CA LEU A 370 8.01 14.73 -18.02
C LEU A 370 8.76 15.37 -19.20
N PRO A 371 8.91 16.71 -19.23
CA PRO A 371 9.70 17.38 -20.26
C PRO A 371 11.19 17.09 -20.07
N GLY A 372 11.98 17.13 -21.14
CA GLY A 372 13.39 16.74 -21.14
C GLY A 372 14.24 17.45 -20.07
N HIS A 373 13.99 18.74 -19.83
CA HIS A 373 14.65 19.48 -18.75
C HIS A 373 14.32 18.91 -17.36
N ALA A 374 13.07 18.52 -17.10
CA ALA A 374 12.70 17.89 -15.83
C ALA A 374 13.35 16.50 -15.71
N VAL A 375 13.35 15.70 -16.78
CA VAL A 375 14.06 14.41 -16.81
C VAL A 375 15.53 14.58 -16.43
N TYR A 376 16.22 15.56 -17.01
CA TYR A 376 17.60 15.91 -16.65
C TYR A 376 17.75 16.25 -15.16
N MET A 377 16.87 17.10 -14.61
CA MET A 377 16.91 17.44 -13.19
C MET A 377 16.67 16.23 -12.28
N HIS A 378 15.75 15.35 -12.65
CA HIS A 378 15.51 14.08 -11.93
C HIS A 378 16.72 13.15 -11.99
N ASP A 379 17.45 13.12 -13.11
CA ASP A 379 18.69 12.34 -13.24
C ASP A 379 19.81 12.83 -12.33
N LEU A 380 19.92 14.15 -12.10
CA LEU A 380 20.89 14.70 -11.15
C LEU A 380 20.65 14.20 -9.71
N LEU A 381 19.40 13.91 -9.35
CA LEU A 381 19.04 13.43 -8.01
C LEU A 381 19.43 11.95 -7.79
N TRP A 382 19.56 11.16 -8.86
CA TRP A 382 19.76 9.70 -8.80
C TRP A 382 20.92 9.30 -7.89
N ASN A 383 22.06 9.97 -7.99
CA ASN A 383 23.26 9.69 -7.20
C ASN A 383 23.81 10.96 -6.53
N MET A 384 22.93 11.89 -6.14
CA MET A 384 23.35 13.12 -5.47
C MET A 384 24.20 12.78 -4.23
N PRO A 385 25.46 13.26 -4.14
CA PRO A 385 26.25 13.07 -2.94
C PRO A 385 25.85 14.09 -1.86
N ALA A 386 26.19 13.81 -0.61
CA ALA A 386 25.79 14.65 0.53
C ALA A 386 26.28 16.10 0.43
N ASP A 387 27.45 16.34 -0.19
CA ASP A 387 28.05 17.65 -0.43
C ASP A 387 27.83 18.17 -1.87
N GLY A 388 26.98 17.49 -2.65
CA GLY A 388 26.74 17.81 -4.06
C GLY A 388 25.67 18.87 -4.32
N LEU A 389 25.01 19.39 -3.28
CA LEU A 389 23.95 20.37 -3.43
C LEU A 389 24.52 21.73 -3.88
N ASN A 390 24.21 22.14 -5.11
CA ASN A 390 24.71 23.39 -5.70
C ASN A 390 23.58 24.34 -6.15
N PHE A 391 22.32 24.03 -5.80
CA PHE A 391 21.15 24.85 -6.10
C PHE A 391 20.22 24.91 -4.87
N PRO A 392 19.34 25.93 -4.75
CA PRO A 392 18.48 26.08 -3.59
C PRO A 392 17.30 25.09 -3.65
N ILE A 393 17.54 23.82 -3.31
CA ILE A 393 16.55 22.74 -3.46
C ILE A 393 15.24 23.02 -2.73
N MET A 394 15.29 23.70 -1.58
CA MET A 394 14.10 24.01 -0.78
C MET A 394 13.10 24.93 -1.52
N ASN A 395 13.54 25.72 -2.51
CA ASN A 395 12.65 26.53 -3.33
C ASN A 395 11.73 25.70 -4.25
N TYR A 396 12.04 24.42 -4.43
CA TYR A 396 11.31 23.50 -5.30
C TYR A 396 10.45 22.50 -4.52
N ILE A 397 10.47 22.54 -3.19
CA ILE A 397 9.76 21.60 -2.31
C ILE A 397 8.63 22.35 -1.61
N ARG A 398 7.41 21.79 -1.62
CA ARG A 398 6.30 22.38 -0.85
C ARG A 398 6.56 22.28 0.65
N ASP A 399 6.35 23.40 1.35
CA ASP A 399 6.50 23.48 2.80
C ASP A 399 5.24 22.96 3.50
N PRO A 400 5.29 21.82 4.21
CA PRO A 400 4.14 21.29 4.94
C PRO A 400 3.72 22.18 6.12
N ASN A 401 4.58 23.10 6.58
CA ASN A 401 4.30 24.02 7.69
C ASN A 401 3.58 25.29 7.23
N ASN A 402 3.48 25.51 5.92
CA ASN A 402 2.76 26.62 5.33
C ASN A 402 1.55 26.09 4.54
N SER A 403 0.34 26.30 5.09
CA SER A 403 -0.91 25.85 4.45
C SER A 403 -1.07 26.35 3.01
N ASP A 404 -0.62 27.57 2.72
CA ASP A 404 -0.73 28.16 1.39
C ASP A 404 0.17 27.45 0.38
N SER A 405 1.29 26.85 0.83
CA SER A 405 2.22 26.13 -0.04
C SER A 405 1.56 24.95 -0.75
N SER A 406 0.59 24.29 -0.11
CA SER A 406 -0.16 23.17 -0.69
C SER A 406 -1.13 23.58 -1.81
N GLN A 407 -1.45 24.88 -1.91
CA GLN A 407 -2.40 25.47 -2.84
C GLN A 407 -1.72 26.20 -4.00
N LEU A 408 -0.38 26.26 -4.02
CA LEU A 408 0.37 26.90 -5.10
C LEU A 408 0.34 26.03 -6.36
N GLY A 409 -0.20 26.57 -7.46
CA GLY A 409 -0.31 25.90 -8.76
C GLY A 409 1.01 25.62 -9.47
N SER A 410 2.14 26.07 -8.91
CA SER A 410 3.46 25.76 -9.44
C SER A 410 3.77 24.26 -9.33
N PRO A 411 4.49 23.68 -10.32
CA PRO A 411 4.88 22.27 -10.33
C PRO A 411 6.04 22.00 -9.35
N LEU A 412 5.82 22.30 -8.06
CA LEU A 412 6.72 21.98 -6.96
C LEU A 412 6.68 20.48 -6.65
N MET A 413 7.67 20.01 -5.90
CA MET A 413 7.83 18.62 -5.50
C MET A 413 7.16 18.35 -4.13
N PRO A 414 6.59 17.14 -3.93
CA PRO A 414 6.39 16.08 -4.93
C PRO A 414 5.41 16.49 -6.03
N LEU A 415 5.64 16.05 -7.27
CA LEU A 415 4.72 16.30 -8.40
C LEU A 415 3.50 15.35 -8.32
N SER A 416 2.67 15.52 -7.29
CA SER A 416 1.53 14.65 -6.99
C SER A 416 0.42 15.46 -6.31
N LEU A 417 -0.81 14.97 -6.47
CA LEU A 417 -2.02 15.55 -5.88
C LEU A 417 -2.03 15.39 -4.37
N GLY A 418 -2.65 16.34 -3.67
CA GLY A 418 -2.75 16.36 -2.20
C GLY A 418 -4.00 15.66 -1.66
N ASP A 419 -4.02 15.47 -0.34
CA ASP A 419 -5.18 14.94 0.39
C ASP A 419 -6.42 15.82 0.20
N GLU A 420 -7.58 15.32 0.64
CA GLU A 420 -8.83 16.10 0.66
C GLU A 420 -8.62 17.52 1.23
N GLY A 421 -8.96 18.53 0.43
CA GLY A 421 -8.79 19.95 0.77
C GLY A 421 -7.40 20.53 0.49
N LYS A 422 -6.45 19.75 -0.03
CA LYS A 422 -5.11 20.19 -0.46
C LYS A 422 -4.91 19.88 -1.93
N SER A 423 -4.64 20.90 -2.75
CA SER A 423 -4.40 20.70 -4.18
C SER A 423 -3.23 19.73 -4.46
N PHE A 424 -2.15 19.85 -3.68
CA PHE A 424 -0.92 19.10 -3.91
C PHE A 424 -0.34 18.48 -2.64
N LEU A 425 0.38 17.37 -2.85
CA LEU A 425 1.14 16.69 -1.81
C LEU A 425 2.36 17.54 -1.41
N SER A 426 2.71 17.46 -0.12
CA SER A 426 3.98 17.93 0.43
C SER A 426 4.75 16.73 0.96
N LEU A 427 6.05 16.90 1.24
CA LEU A 427 6.75 15.99 2.14
C LEU A 427 6.04 15.95 3.50
N THR A 428 6.26 14.90 4.28
CA THR A 428 5.93 14.94 5.71
C THR A 428 6.74 16.02 6.42
N THR A 429 6.27 16.49 7.57
CA THR A 429 6.98 17.48 8.39
C THR A 429 8.38 16.99 8.80
N SER A 430 8.55 15.70 9.07
CA SER A 430 9.87 15.12 9.41
C SER A 430 10.82 15.09 8.20
N GLN A 431 10.36 14.60 7.04
CA GLN A 431 11.15 14.61 5.80
C GLN A 431 11.55 16.03 5.40
N TYR A 432 10.62 16.99 5.50
CA TYR A 432 10.90 18.40 5.20
C TYR A 432 11.93 18.98 6.16
N PHE A 433 11.83 18.69 7.47
CA PHE A 433 12.83 19.08 8.46
C PHE A 433 14.21 18.52 8.12
N PHE A 434 14.34 17.21 7.82
CA PHE A 434 15.63 16.61 7.47
C PHE A 434 16.23 17.17 6.19
N MET A 435 15.40 17.38 5.16
CA MET A 435 15.82 18.01 3.90
C MET A 435 16.31 19.44 4.12
N SER A 436 15.61 20.21 4.96
CA SER A 436 16.00 21.58 5.32
C SER A 436 17.31 21.62 6.10
N GLN A 437 17.50 20.74 7.08
CA GLN A 437 18.75 20.64 7.84
C GLN A 437 19.93 20.34 6.91
N TRP A 438 19.80 19.35 6.02
CA TRP A 438 20.81 19.04 5.02
C TRP A 438 21.09 20.20 4.06
N ALA A 439 20.05 20.87 3.55
CA ALA A 439 20.20 22.01 2.66
C ALA A 439 20.90 23.21 3.32
N ASN A 440 20.89 23.28 4.65
CA ASN A 440 21.62 24.27 5.46
C ASN A 440 22.97 23.74 5.99
N ASP A 441 23.49 22.64 5.43
CA ASP A 441 24.75 22.00 5.83
C ASP A 441 24.78 21.44 7.26
N ILE A 442 23.59 21.18 7.84
CA ILE A 442 23.40 20.58 9.17
C ILE A 442 23.05 19.11 9.00
N TYR A 443 24.04 18.24 8.95
CA TYR A 443 23.86 16.80 8.86
C TYR A 443 25.07 16.05 9.41
N GLN A 444 24.94 14.73 9.61
CA GLN A 444 26.03 13.91 10.14
C GLN A 444 27.20 13.84 9.16
N ARG A 445 28.39 14.20 9.64
CA ARG A 445 29.64 14.12 8.87
C ARG A 445 30.38 12.80 9.15
N PRO A 446 31.26 12.36 8.24
CA PRO A 446 32.20 11.28 8.53
C PRO A 446 33.00 11.60 9.82
N GLY A 447 32.93 10.71 10.81
CA GLY A 447 33.56 10.90 12.12
C GLY A 447 32.65 11.44 13.22
N ASP A 448 31.43 11.90 12.89
CA ASP A 448 30.40 12.16 13.91
C ASP A 448 30.00 10.84 14.60
N THR A 449 29.51 10.94 15.84
CA THR A 449 28.94 9.77 16.53
C THR A 449 27.72 9.29 15.73
N PRO A 450 27.71 8.03 15.24
CA PRO A 450 26.59 7.53 14.44
C PRO A 450 25.29 7.57 15.23
N SER A 451 24.17 7.82 14.54
CA SER A 451 22.84 7.52 15.09
C SER A 451 22.77 6.05 15.51
N ALA A 452 21.96 5.77 16.54
CA ALA A 452 21.57 4.40 16.85
C ALA A 452 20.98 3.75 15.59
N SER A 453 21.47 2.55 15.28
CA SER A 453 21.02 1.80 14.09
C SER A 453 19.77 1.01 14.40
N LEU A 454 18.95 0.76 13.38
CA LEU A 454 17.81 -0.15 13.46
C LEU A 454 18.29 -1.59 13.65
N GLY A 455 17.63 -2.32 14.55
CA GLY A 455 17.78 -3.77 14.64
C GLY A 455 17.14 -4.47 13.43
N PRO A 456 17.39 -5.78 13.21
CA PRO A 456 16.85 -6.49 12.04
C PRO A 456 15.32 -6.48 11.96
N GLY A 457 14.60 -6.57 13.08
CA GLY A 457 13.14 -6.47 13.10
C GLY A 457 12.64 -5.06 12.77
N GLU A 458 13.26 -4.03 13.36
CA GLU A 458 12.93 -2.62 13.11
C GLU A 458 13.24 -2.21 11.66
N LEU A 459 14.34 -2.74 11.09
CA LEU A 459 14.69 -2.55 9.69
C LEU A 459 13.68 -3.23 8.77
N LEU A 460 13.18 -4.41 9.14
CA LEU A 460 12.14 -5.10 8.38
C LEU A 460 10.82 -4.30 8.39
N ASP A 461 10.43 -3.72 9.53
CA ASP A 461 9.26 -2.82 9.61
C ASP A 461 9.40 -1.63 8.65
N LYS A 462 10.53 -0.92 8.74
CA LYS A 462 10.84 0.20 7.84
C LYS A 462 10.80 -0.24 6.39
N THR A 463 11.46 -1.35 6.07
CA THR A 463 11.61 -1.82 4.69
C THR A 463 10.27 -2.14 4.04
N ILE A 464 9.39 -2.85 4.75
CA ILE A 464 8.08 -3.24 4.22
C ILE A 464 7.21 -2.00 3.99
N LEU A 465 7.18 -1.07 4.93
CA LEU A 465 6.34 0.14 4.83
C LEU A 465 6.92 1.21 3.90
N PHE A 466 8.23 1.20 3.66
CA PHE A 466 8.86 2.05 2.66
C PHE A 466 8.40 1.71 1.23
N ASN A 467 7.99 0.46 1.00
CA ASN A 467 7.48 0.00 -0.29
C ASN A 467 5.98 0.31 -0.51
N CYS A 468 5.36 1.10 0.39
CA CYS A 468 3.92 1.41 0.37
C CYS A 468 3.67 2.91 0.21
N LEU A 469 2.45 3.25 -0.22
CA LEU A 469 2.04 4.63 -0.45
C LEU A 469 1.84 5.40 0.87
N GLY A 470 2.46 6.59 0.99
CA GLY A 470 2.25 7.52 2.11
C GLY A 470 1.37 8.72 1.79
N GLY A 471 0.94 8.91 0.54
CA GLY A 471 -0.01 9.96 0.20
C GLY A 471 -0.03 10.32 -1.30
N ARG A 472 -1.08 11.00 -1.78
CA ARG A 472 -2.27 11.43 -1.02
C ARG A 472 -3.18 10.29 -0.52
N PHE A 473 -3.91 10.51 0.55
CA PHE A 473 -4.93 9.58 1.07
C PHE A 473 -6.35 9.99 0.66
N GLY A 474 -6.65 9.79 -0.62
CA GLY A 474 -7.99 10.04 -1.19
C GLY A 474 -8.48 8.88 -2.08
N PRO A 475 -8.65 7.64 -1.57
CA PRO A 475 -8.47 7.19 -0.18
C PRO A 475 -7.08 6.62 0.18
N GLY A 476 -6.22 6.31 -0.80
CA GLY A 476 -4.93 5.63 -0.62
C GLY A 476 -4.92 4.25 -1.29
N ILE A 477 -3.93 3.39 -0.98
CA ILE A 477 -3.79 2.05 -1.58
C ILE A 477 -3.69 0.93 -0.54
N GLU A 478 -2.57 0.80 0.18
CA GLU A 478 -2.43 -0.22 1.26
C GLU A 478 -3.16 0.23 2.52
N MET A 479 -2.96 1.50 2.87
CA MET A 479 -3.60 2.21 3.98
C MET A 479 -4.03 3.59 3.50
N GLY A 480 -4.84 4.26 4.33
CA GLY A 480 -5.26 5.64 4.11
C GLY A 480 -4.82 6.55 5.26
N PHE A 481 -5.58 7.64 5.43
CA PHE A 481 -5.36 8.67 6.44
C PHE A 481 -5.28 8.16 7.88
N ASN A 482 -5.81 6.97 8.15
CA ASN A 482 -5.85 6.34 9.47
C ASN A 482 -4.46 6.03 10.03
N VAL A 483 -3.41 5.94 9.19
CA VAL A 483 -2.01 5.86 9.67
C VAL A 483 -1.61 7.08 10.54
N ARG A 484 -2.31 8.22 10.36
CA ARG A 484 -2.03 9.46 11.09
C ARG A 484 -2.79 9.58 12.41
N ASP A 485 -3.69 8.66 12.70
CA ASP A 485 -4.51 8.71 13.90
C ASP A 485 -3.81 8.01 15.07
N PRO A 486 -3.51 8.70 16.19
CA PRO A 486 -2.91 8.07 17.35
C PRO A 486 -3.78 6.96 17.97
N HIS A 487 -5.11 6.99 17.82
CA HIS A 487 -5.99 5.97 18.41
C HIS A 487 -5.85 4.59 17.77
N LEU A 488 -5.23 4.53 16.60
CA LEU A 488 -4.89 3.28 15.92
C LEU A 488 -3.80 2.48 16.67
N TYR A 489 -2.99 3.15 17.47
CA TYR A 489 -1.75 2.62 18.03
C TYR A 489 -1.79 2.42 19.54
N GLN A 490 -0.98 1.49 20.04
CA GLN A 490 -0.74 1.33 21.47
C GLN A 490 0.12 2.49 21.98
N ALA A 491 -0.49 3.40 22.74
CA ALA A 491 0.19 4.61 23.20
C ALA A 491 1.31 4.35 24.22
N ASN A 492 1.18 3.31 25.05
CA ASN A 492 2.13 3.03 26.13
C ASN A 492 3.33 2.17 25.67
N TRP A 493 3.91 2.53 24.52
CA TRP A 493 4.95 1.74 23.86
C TRP A 493 6.29 1.73 24.61
N SER A 494 6.57 2.74 25.44
CA SER A 494 7.85 2.84 26.16
C SER A 494 7.88 2.01 27.45
N ALA A 495 6.72 1.62 27.97
CA ALA A 495 6.61 0.94 29.25
C ALA A 495 7.15 -0.51 29.21
N PRO A 496 7.66 -1.03 30.35
CA PRO A 496 8.01 -2.42 30.44
C PRO A 496 6.80 -3.32 30.18
N GLY A 497 6.83 -4.10 29.10
CA GLY A 497 5.79 -5.07 28.74
C GLY A 497 5.12 -4.78 27.40
N SER A 498 5.30 -3.57 26.87
CA SER A 498 4.55 -3.00 25.74
C SER A 498 4.83 -3.60 24.35
N ALA A 499 5.91 -4.38 24.22
CA ALA A 499 6.41 -4.88 22.94
C ALA A 499 6.87 -3.81 21.93
N GLY A 500 7.28 -2.64 22.43
CA GLY A 500 7.96 -1.60 21.65
C GLY A 500 7.03 -0.77 20.75
N PRO A 501 7.61 0.03 19.85
CA PRO A 501 6.85 0.99 19.03
C PRO A 501 6.05 0.32 17.92
N PHE A 502 5.19 1.12 17.28
CA PHE A 502 4.37 0.81 16.10
C PHE A 502 3.27 -0.24 16.28
N ARG A 503 3.05 -0.77 17.49
CA ARG A 503 2.02 -1.77 17.75
C ARG A 503 0.61 -1.19 17.60
N ILE A 504 -0.29 -1.99 17.02
CA ILE A 504 -1.69 -1.64 16.81
C ILE A 504 -2.47 -1.82 18.12
N ASN A 505 -3.39 -0.89 18.41
CA ASN A 505 -4.32 -0.98 19.55
C ASN A 505 -5.41 -2.03 19.28
N MET A 506 -5.02 -3.29 19.15
CA MET A 506 -5.89 -4.37 18.74
C MET A 506 -6.90 -4.74 19.83
N ASP A 507 -8.11 -5.09 19.41
CA ASP A 507 -9.13 -5.66 20.28
C ASP A 507 -8.73 -7.05 20.79
N VAL A 508 -9.13 -7.37 22.02
CA VAL A 508 -8.91 -8.69 22.63
C VAL A 508 -10.12 -9.57 22.32
N LEU A 509 -10.01 -10.33 21.24
CA LEU A 509 -11.10 -11.16 20.73
C LEU A 509 -11.28 -12.46 21.56
N ASP A 510 -12.33 -12.50 22.38
CA ASP A 510 -12.73 -13.70 23.13
C ASP A 510 -13.56 -14.65 22.26
N TYR A 511 -12.88 -15.54 21.53
CA TYR A 511 -13.51 -16.50 20.62
C TYR A 511 -14.46 -17.49 21.32
N SER A 512 -14.41 -17.64 22.65
CA SER A 512 -15.36 -18.50 23.37
C SER A 512 -16.80 -17.98 23.34
N LYS A 513 -16.99 -16.70 22.99
CA LYS A 513 -18.30 -16.05 22.84
C LYS A 513 -18.89 -16.19 21.44
N ALA A 514 -18.20 -16.84 20.52
CA ALA A 514 -18.68 -17.01 19.16
C ALA A 514 -20.01 -17.78 19.12
N ASN A 515 -20.94 -17.31 18.30
CA ASN A 515 -22.26 -17.89 18.14
C ASN A 515 -22.67 -17.87 16.67
N LYS A 516 -23.06 -19.02 16.13
CA LYS A 516 -23.36 -19.19 14.70
C LYS A 516 -24.45 -18.26 14.17
N ASN A 517 -25.33 -17.77 15.04
CA ASN A 517 -26.49 -16.97 14.65
C ASN A 517 -26.28 -15.46 14.79
N SER A 518 -25.18 -15.01 15.42
CA SER A 518 -24.91 -13.58 15.68
C SER A 518 -23.54 -13.20 15.13
N PRO A 519 -23.36 -12.00 14.54
CA PRO A 519 -22.04 -11.53 14.13
C PRO A 519 -21.05 -11.54 15.29
N PHE A 520 -19.81 -11.95 15.03
CA PHE A 520 -18.73 -11.91 16.03
C PHE A 520 -18.05 -10.54 16.07
N LEU A 521 -17.71 -10.01 14.89
CA LEU A 521 -17.12 -8.68 14.74
C LEU A 521 -18.19 -7.58 14.82
N GLY A 522 -17.80 -6.44 15.39
CA GLY A 522 -18.62 -5.23 15.41
C GLY A 522 -18.14 -4.21 14.38
N VAL A 523 -18.49 -2.94 14.60
CA VAL A 523 -18.00 -1.82 13.77
C VAL A 523 -16.47 -1.67 13.88
N GLY A 524 -15.92 -1.88 15.08
CA GLY A 524 -14.48 -1.77 15.36
C GLY A 524 -13.99 -0.32 15.46
N TYR A 525 -12.69 -0.13 15.19
CA TYR A 525 -12.00 1.15 15.22
C TYR A 525 -12.74 2.23 14.43
N THR A 526 -12.90 3.40 15.03
CA THR A 526 -13.48 4.57 14.39
C THR A 526 -12.49 5.71 14.56
N PRO A 527 -12.14 6.45 13.50
CA PRO A 527 -11.15 7.52 13.62
C PRO A 527 -11.49 8.50 14.74
N LEU A 528 -10.46 8.90 15.48
CA LEU A 528 -10.50 9.80 16.62
C LEU A 528 -11.30 9.26 17.83
N ARG A 529 -11.42 7.93 17.96
CA ARG A 529 -12.10 7.25 19.08
C ARG A 529 -11.22 6.15 19.68
N ASP A 530 -11.40 5.87 20.97
CA ASP A 530 -10.63 4.85 21.70
C ASP A 530 -11.04 3.39 21.41
N THR A 531 -12.02 3.16 20.53
CA THR A 531 -12.47 1.81 20.21
C THR A 531 -11.31 0.99 19.61
N PRO A 532 -10.96 -0.17 20.19
CA PRO A 532 -9.86 -0.99 19.67
C PRO A 532 -10.07 -1.48 18.24
N VAL A 533 -8.96 -1.80 17.59
CA VAL A 533 -8.90 -2.23 16.18
C VAL A 533 -9.27 -3.71 16.06
N GLN A 534 -10.26 -4.00 15.22
CA GLN A 534 -10.75 -5.33 14.89
C GLN A 534 -10.35 -5.72 13.44
N PRO A 535 -10.38 -7.01 13.08
CA PRO A 535 -10.21 -7.45 11.70
C PRO A 535 -11.03 -6.63 10.70
N GLY A 536 -10.44 -6.25 9.57
CA GLY A 536 -11.08 -5.46 8.51
C GLY A 536 -11.10 -3.96 8.73
N ASP A 537 -10.54 -3.45 9.84
CA ASP A 537 -10.59 -2.02 10.16
C ASP A 537 -9.57 -1.16 9.39
N PHE A 538 -8.50 -1.74 8.81
CA PHE A 538 -7.62 -0.97 7.92
C PHE A 538 -8.23 -0.74 6.54
N CYS A 539 -8.74 -1.79 5.91
CA CYS A 539 -9.23 -1.72 4.54
C CYS A 539 -10.57 -1.00 4.40
N LYS A 540 -11.35 -0.86 5.49
CA LYS A 540 -12.74 -0.37 5.40
C LYS A 540 -12.90 1.07 4.93
N PHE A 541 -11.85 1.87 4.96
CA PHE A 541 -11.85 3.26 4.45
C PHE A 541 -11.40 3.35 2.98
N MET A 542 -10.89 2.25 2.42
CA MET A 542 -10.43 2.18 1.02
C MET A 542 -11.61 2.04 0.07
N ALA A 543 -11.36 2.23 -1.22
CA ALA A 543 -12.38 2.13 -2.25
C ALA A 543 -13.03 0.75 -2.32
N LEU A 544 -14.28 0.75 -2.77
CA LEU A 544 -15.14 -0.44 -2.88
C LEU A 544 -15.82 -0.49 -4.26
N PRO A 545 -15.46 -1.46 -5.11
CA PRO A 545 -14.26 -2.29 -5.02
C PRO A 545 -12.99 -1.47 -5.34
N TRP A 546 -11.82 -1.90 -4.84
CA TRP A 546 -10.53 -1.21 -5.08
C TRP A 546 -10.24 -0.94 -6.56
N HIS A 547 -10.69 -1.84 -7.45
CA HIS A 547 -10.57 -1.73 -8.90
C HIS A 547 -11.03 -0.38 -9.45
N THR A 548 -12.15 0.16 -8.94
CA THR A 548 -12.72 1.42 -9.47
C THR A 548 -11.82 2.62 -9.18
N ASP A 549 -11.15 2.60 -8.04
CA ASP A 549 -10.22 3.66 -7.64
C ASP A 549 -8.93 3.58 -8.45
N TYR A 550 -8.34 2.38 -8.57
CA TYR A 550 -7.15 2.17 -9.41
C TYR A 550 -7.39 2.61 -10.87
N ASN A 551 -8.55 2.25 -11.44
CA ASN A 551 -8.93 2.70 -12.79
C ASN A 551 -9.04 4.22 -12.85
N SER A 552 -9.72 4.83 -11.87
CA SER A 552 -9.95 6.27 -11.86
C SER A 552 -8.69 7.10 -11.61
N CYS A 553 -7.71 6.56 -10.88
CA CYS A 553 -6.49 7.25 -10.45
C CYS A 553 -5.44 7.37 -11.54
N ALA A 554 -5.83 7.91 -12.70
CA ALA A 554 -4.97 8.22 -13.83
C ALA A 554 -4.55 9.71 -13.79
N THR A 555 -5.09 10.52 -14.69
CA THR A 555 -4.86 11.96 -14.81
C THR A 555 -5.98 12.76 -14.12
N HIS A 556 -5.63 13.72 -13.25
CA HIS A 556 -6.63 14.58 -12.62
C HIS A 556 -6.18 16.02 -12.53
N LEU A 557 -7.16 16.91 -12.48
CA LEU A 557 -6.95 18.25 -11.95
C LEU A 557 -6.68 18.19 -10.44
N PRO A 558 -5.98 19.19 -9.90
CA PRO A 558 -5.94 19.41 -8.46
C PRO A 558 -7.34 19.68 -7.90
N ASP A 559 -7.62 19.14 -6.72
CA ASP A 559 -8.87 19.34 -6.00
C ASP A 559 -8.57 19.70 -4.53
N PRO A 560 -8.84 20.94 -4.09
CA PRO A 560 -9.39 22.05 -4.88
C PRO A 560 -8.41 22.54 -5.96
N ASN A 561 -8.91 23.14 -7.04
CA ASN A 561 -8.04 23.73 -8.05
C ASN A 561 -7.52 25.11 -7.58
N PRO A 562 -6.19 25.36 -7.59
CA PRO A 562 -5.63 26.68 -7.30
C PRO A 562 -6.33 27.79 -8.08
N GLY A 563 -6.71 28.92 -7.47
CA GLY A 563 -7.41 30.00 -8.18
C GLY A 563 -8.87 29.68 -8.63
N GLY A 564 -9.42 28.53 -8.24
CA GLY A 564 -10.83 28.16 -8.35
C GLY A 564 -11.19 27.26 -9.55
N GLU A 565 -12.41 26.74 -9.52
CA GLU A 565 -12.91 25.71 -10.46
C GLU A 565 -12.86 26.08 -11.93
N LEU A 566 -12.37 25.18 -12.78
CA LEU A 566 -12.44 25.30 -14.24
C LEU A 566 -13.86 25.09 -14.76
N SER A 567 -14.20 25.74 -15.88
CA SER A 567 -15.48 25.50 -16.57
C SER A 567 -15.34 25.56 -18.08
N ASN A 568 -16.28 24.94 -18.80
CA ASN A 568 -16.32 24.98 -20.26
C ASN A 568 -16.46 26.40 -20.81
N GLN A 569 -16.94 27.35 -20.01
CA GLN A 569 -17.11 28.76 -20.42
C GLN A 569 -15.81 29.57 -20.33
N ASN A 570 -14.89 29.20 -19.45
CA ASN A 570 -13.69 30.00 -19.18
C ASN A 570 -12.38 29.34 -19.59
N ILE A 571 -12.37 28.02 -19.80
CA ILE A 571 -11.15 27.27 -20.09
C ILE A 571 -10.39 27.81 -21.31
N ASP A 572 -11.10 28.20 -22.36
CA ASP A 572 -10.49 28.71 -23.60
C ASP A 572 -9.89 30.13 -23.43
N THR A 573 -10.18 30.80 -22.32
CA THR A 573 -9.66 32.15 -21.97
C THR A 573 -8.55 32.11 -20.91
N ILE A 574 -8.33 30.96 -20.27
CA ILE A 574 -7.29 30.77 -19.25
C ILE A 574 -5.97 30.52 -19.97
N THR A 575 -5.13 31.56 -20.00
CA THR A 575 -3.87 31.57 -20.77
C THR A 575 -2.62 31.40 -19.91
N ASN A 576 -2.75 31.25 -18.57
CA ASN A 576 -1.63 31.55 -17.68
C ASN A 576 -1.46 30.57 -16.50
N LEU A 577 -0.27 29.97 -16.46
CA LEU A 577 0.24 28.94 -15.54
C LEU A 577 0.90 29.54 -14.28
N TYR A 578 0.35 30.63 -13.72
CA TYR A 578 0.98 31.30 -12.57
C TYR A 578 0.54 30.71 -11.22
N PRO A 579 1.35 30.83 -10.15
CA PRO A 579 1.18 30.11 -8.88
C PRO A 579 -0.18 30.29 -8.18
N THR A 580 -0.88 31.40 -8.45
CA THR A 580 -2.16 31.78 -7.83
C THR A 580 -3.35 31.70 -8.80
N GLN A 581 -3.16 31.12 -9.99
CA GLN A 581 -4.18 31.04 -11.04
C GLN A 581 -4.66 29.60 -11.22
N ARG A 582 -5.75 29.47 -12.00
CA ARG A 582 -6.39 28.20 -12.35
C ARG A 582 -5.43 27.27 -13.06
N ASN A 583 -5.22 26.10 -12.49
CA ASN A 583 -4.30 25.11 -13.01
C ASN A 583 -5.01 24.21 -14.04
N THR A 584 -4.50 24.19 -15.27
CA THR A 584 -5.02 23.37 -16.37
C THR A 584 -4.22 22.07 -16.57
N PHE A 585 -3.13 21.87 -15.81
CA PHE A 585 -2.35 20.64 -15.86
C PHE A 585 -3.08 19.49 -15.20
N THR A 586 -2.89 18.32 -15.78
CA THR A 586 -3.30 17.05 -15.21
C THR A 586 -2.12 16.38 -14.52
N TYR A 587 -2.39 15.79 -13.36
CA TYR A 587 -1.40 15.16 -12.50
C TYR A 587 -1.77 13.70 -12.27
N ALA A 588 -0.75 12.87 -12.06
CA ALA A 588 -0.93 11.52 -11.55
C ALA A 588 -1.15 11.56 -10.03
N SER A 589 -2.08 10.76 -9.52
CA SER A 589 -2.30 10.62 -8.07
C SER A 589 -1.10 9.93 -7.40
N TRP A 590 -0.81 8.67 -7.76
CA TRP A 590 0.20 7.83 -7.09
C TRP A 590 1.09 7.06 -8.07
N PRO A 591 1.92 7.74 -8.86
CA PRO A 591 2.58 7.12 -10.02
C PRO A 591 3.50 5.94 -9.66
N ALA A 592 4.07 5.88 -8.46
CA ALA A 592 4.89 4.75 -8.01
C ALA A 592 4.10 3.48 -7.66
N GLN A 593 2.81 3.60 -7.36
CA GLN A 593 1.93 2.46 -7.08
C GLN A 593 1.04 2.13 -8.28
N ARG A 594 0.59 3.18 -8.97
CA ARG A 594 -0.26 3.19 -10.15
C ARG A 594 0.45 3.96 -11.27
N PRO A 595 1.32 3.32 -12.06
CA PRO A 595 1.98 3.99 -13.17
C PRO A 595 0.97 4.56 -14.18
N VAL A 596 1.27 5.72 -14.75
CA VAL A 596 0.41 6.35 -15.76
C VAL A 596 1.05 6.23 -17.13
N ALA A 597 2.29 6.70 -17.28
CA ALA A 597 3.05 6.65 -18.52
C ALA A 597 4.33 5.83 -18.33
N VAL A 598 4.58 4.88 -19.22
CA VAL A 598 5.66 3.90 -19.08
C VAL A 598 6.41 3.70 -20.39
N TYR A 599 7.70 3.37 -20.29
CA TYR A 599 8.44 2.78 -21.41
C TYR A 599 8.25 1.26 -21.38
N THR A 600 7.80 0.68 -22.48
CA THR A 600 7.68 -0.79 -22.56
C THR A 600 9.00 -1.41 -22.99
N TYR A 601 9.28 -2.61 -22.48
CA TYR A 601 10.44 -3.38 -22.92
C TYR A 601 10.47 -3.60 -24.44
N ARG A 602 9.30 -3.86 -25.05
CA ARG A 602 9.19 -4.15 -26.49
C ARG A 602 9.49 -2.94 -27.36
N ASP A 603 9.01 -1.75 -26.98
CA ASP A 603 9.31 -0.53 -27.73
C ASP A 603 10.81 -0.19 -27.63
N VAL A 604 11.42 -0.35 -26.46
CA VAL A 604 12.86 -0.11 -26.27
C VAL A 604 13.72 -1.11 -27.05
N VAL A 605 13.33 -2.38 -27.09
CA VAL A 605 13.96 -3.40 -27.93
C VAL A 605 13.82 -3.06 -29.42
N ALA A 606 12.63 -2.65 -29.86
CA ALA A 606 12.40 -2.22 -31.25
C ALA A 606 13.29 -1.02 -31.63
N ASN A 607 13.64 -0.18 -30.65
CA ASN A 607 14.58 0.94 -30.79
C ASN A 607 16.05 0.55 -30.51
N GLY A 608 16.45 -0.70 -30.75
CA GLY A 608 17.85 -1.13 -30.61
C GLY A 608 18.34 -1.26 -29.16
N GLY A 609 17.42 -1.34 -28.19
CA GLY A 609 17.71 -1.45 -26.75
C GLY A 609 17.94 -0.11 -26.06
N GLU A 610 17.58 1.02 -26.69
CA GLU A 610 17.90 2.37 -26.20
C GLU A 610 16.66 3.25 -26.06
N ILE A 611 16.68 4.14 -25.06
CA ILE A 611 15.70 5.22 -24.92
C ILE A 611 16.32 6.50 -25.48
N THR A 612 15.71 7.07 -26.52
CA THR A 612 16.15 8.32 -27.16
C THR A 612 14.98 9.27 -27.32
N GLU A 613 15.26 10.58 -27.30
CA GLU A 613 14.24 11.63 -27.40
C GLU A 613 13.43 11.55 -28.71
N ASP A 614 14.07 11.18 -29.82
CA ASP A 614 13.45 11.17 -31.15
C ASP A 614 12.66 9.89 -31.49
N ALA A 615 12.94 8.77 -30.81
CA ALA A 615 12.45 7.46 -31.22
C ALA A 615 11.73 6.66 -30.13
N SER A 616 11.83 7.07 -28.86
CA SER A 616 11.19 6.35 -27.75
C SER A 616 9.88 7.00 -27.35
N VAL A 617 8.81 6.22 -27.45
CA VAL A 617 7.47 6.63 -27.04
C VAL A 617 7.11 6.02 -25.69
N GLN A 618 6.40 6.78 -24.86
CA GLN A 618 5.74 6.25 -23.67
C GLN A 618 4.33 5.78 -24.03
N ARG A 619 3.86 4.76 -23.30
CA ARG A 619 2.50 4.25 -23.38
C ARG A 619 1.76 4.43 -22.07
N PHE A 620 0.44 4.52 -22.12
CA PHE A 620 -0.36 4.45 -20.90
C PHE A 620 -0.25 3.05 -20.29
N SER A 621 -0.04 2.94 -18.97
CA SER A 621 0.08 1.63 -18.30
C SER A 621 -1.24 0.84 -18.33
N VAL A 622 -2.37 1.53 -18.14
CA VAL A 622 -3.71 0.99 -18.36
C VAL A 622 -4.17 1.45 -19.73
N ARG A 623 -4.47 0.49 -20.61
CA ARG A 623 -4.64 0.74 -22.06
C ARG A 623 -5.43 -0.37 -22.76
N GLY A 624 -5.70 -0.19 -24.06
CA GLY A 624 -6.43 -1.15 -24.90
C GLY A 624 -7.92 -0.79 -25.10
N SER A 625 -8.68 -1.69 -25.72
CA SER A 625 -10.09 -1.46 -26.06
C SER A 625 -10.91 -1.01 -24.84
N GLY A 626 -11.71 0.06 -24.99
CA GLY A 626 -12.50 0.66 -23.92
C GLY A 626 -11.78 1.74 -23.10
N THR A 627 -10.50 2.02 -23.39
CA THR A 627 -9.74 3.10 -22.74
C THR A 627 -9.65 4.40 -23.54
N THR A 628 -10.17 4.42 -24.77
CA THR A 628 -10.29 5.63 -25.58
C THR A 628 -10.92 6.74 -24.78
N ALA A 629 -10.19 7.83 -24.61
CA ALA A 629 -10.64 8.94 -23.79
C ALA A 629 -11.85 9.64 -24.42
N GLU A 630 -12.93 9.73 -23.66
CA GLU A 630 -14.17 10.36 -24.08
C GLU A 630 -14.47 11.56 -23.18
N GLN A 631 -15.19 12.54 -23.73
CA GLN A 631 -15.82 13.56 -22.92
C GLN A 631 -17.12 12.96 -22.37
N LEU A 632 -17.24 12.85 -21.05
CA LEU A 632 -18.47 12.42 -20.40
C LEU A 632 -19.53 13.51 -20.57
N VAL A 633 -20.77 13.08 -20.78
CA VAL A 633 -21.92 13.98 -20.98
C VAL A 633 -22.47 14.37 -19.60
N GLY A 634 -22.34 15.63 -19.22
CA GLY A 634 -22.81 16.16 -17.93
C GLY A 634 -22.68 17.68 -17.83
N GLY A 635 -23.30 18.28 -16.80
CA GLY A 635 -23.22 19.72 -16.54
C GLY A 635 -21.93 20.18 -15.86
N GLU A 636 -21.04 19.25 -15.49
CA GLU A 636 -19.74 19.51 -14.86
C GLU A 636 -18.64 19.73 -15.92
N PHE A 637 -17.51 20.34 -15.50
CA PHE A 637 -16.36 20.51 -16.39
C PHE A 637 -15.66 19.17 -16.61
N ASP A 638 -15.84 18.62 -17.80
CA ASP A 638 -15.16 17.40 -18.21
C ASP A 638 -14.62 17.52 -19.63
N ARG A 639 -13.34 17.20 -19.79
CA ARG A 639 -12.61 17.22 -21.05
C ARG A 639 -11.96 15.85 -21.23
N ALA A 640 -11.95 15.35 -22.46
CA ALA A 640 -11.48 14.00 -22.73
C ALA A 640 -10.02 13.75 -22.25
N ALA A 641 -9.13 14.75 -22.27
CA ALA A 641 -7.77 14.66 -21.71
C ALA A 641 -7.71 14.31 -20.20
N MET A 642 -8.79 14.55 -19.45
CA MET A 642 -8.92 14.16 -18.05
C MET A 642 -9.24 12.66 -17.88
N ASN A 643 -9.66 12.00 -18.95
CA ASN A 643 -10.15 10.62 -18.96
C ASN A 643 -9.21 9.65 -19.69
N VAL A 644 -7.93 10.02 -19.89
CA VAL A 644 -6.92 9.15 -20.50
C VAL A 644 -6.37 8.10 -19.51
N GLY A 645 -5.81 7.02 -20.06
CA GLY A 645 -5.14 5.98 -19.30
C GLY A 645 -6.05 5.25 -18.30
N ARG A 646 -7.35 5.12 -18.60
CA ARG A 646 -8.36 4.43 -17.79
C ARG A 646 -9.45 3.87 -18.69
N TYR A 647 -10.18 2.88 -18.22
CA TYR A 647 -11.40 2.41 -18.88
C TYR A 647 -12.56 3.39 -18.64
N GLN A 648 -13.31 3.69 -19.70
CA GLN A 648 -14.48 4.59 -19.62
C GLN A 648 -15.66 3.89 -18.93
N ASP A 649 -15.88 2.61 -19.23
CA ASP A 649 -16.71 1.72 -18.40
C ASP A 649 -15.84 1.07 -17.31
N ARG A 650 -16.13 1.40 -16.05
CA ARG A 650 -15.41 0.86 -14.89
C ARG A 650 -15.51 -0.66 -14.77
N LYS A 651 -16.58 -1.28 -15.29
CA LYS A 651 -16.75 -2.73 -15.25
C LYS A 651 -15.68 -3.44 -16.07
N GLU A 652 -15.27 -2.86 -17.20
CA GLU A 652 -14.21 -3.43 -18.04
C GLU A 652 -12.88 -3.56 -17.29
N PHE A 653 -12.59 -2.67 -16.34
CA PHE A 653 -11.36 -2.77 -15.56
C PHE A 653 -11.33 -4.02 -14.65
N LEU A 654 -12.50 -4.53 -14.21
CA LEU A 654 -12.58 -5.78 -13.44
C LEU A 654 -12.05 -6.99 -14.21
N LEU A 655 -12.05 -6.93 -15.53
CA LEU A 655 -11.54 -8.00 -16.40
C LEU A 655 -10.06 -7.82 -16.74
N ASN A 656 -9.55 -6.60 -16.63
CA ASN A 656 -8.31 -6.19 -17.27
C ASN A 656 -7.21 -5.77 -16.29
N TRP A 657 -7.50 -5.56 -15.00
CA TRP A 657 -6.49 -5.20 -13.99
C TRP A 657 -5.30 -6.18 -13.99
N SER A 658 -5.57 -7.48 -14.15
CA SER A 658 -4.52 -8.51 -14.13
C SER A 658 -3.64 -8.51 -15.38
N ARG A 659 -4.03 -7.80 -16.46
CA ARG A 659 -3.27 -7.72 -17.73
C ARG A 659 -2.20 -6.64 -17.75
N ILE A 660 -2.25 -5.67 -16.83
CA ILE A 660 -1.27 -4.58 -16.71
C ILE A 660 0.14 -5.18 -16.56
N GLY A 661 1.13 -4.57 -17.20
CA GLY A 661 2.52 -4.97 -17.06
C GLY A 661 3.14 -4.50 -15.75
N ILE A 662 4.31 -5.01 -15.43
CA ILE A 662 5.04 -4.65 -14.21
C ILE A 662 6.32 -3.92 -14.61
N ILE A 663 6.61 -2.78 -13.99
CA ILE A 663 7.83 -2.03 -14.23
C ILE A 663 8.98 -2.67 -13.46
N MET A 664 10.00 -3.11 -14.18
CA MET A 664 11.20 -3.74 -13.62
C MET A 664 12.47 -3.06 -14.14
N GLN A 665 13.48 -2.99 -13.28
CA GLN A 665 14.81 -2.53 -13.66
C GLN A 665 15.46 -3.54 -14.62
N SER A 666 16.23 -3.05 -15.59
CA SER A 666 16.85 -3.85 -16.65
C SER A 666 17.58 -5.12 -16.20
N PRO A 667 18.38 -5.13 -15.11
CA PRO A 667 19.02 -6.36 -14.63
C PRO A 667 18.05 -7.47 -14.20
N ALA A 668 16.78 -7.14 -13.92
CA ALA A 668 15.74 -8.09 -13.55
C ALA A 668 14.91 -8.59 -14.76
N ILE A 669 15.18 -8.07 -15.96
CA ILE A 669 14.47 -8.42 -17.19
C ILE A 669 15.20 -9.56 -17.89
N VAL A 670 14.52 -10.69 -18.04
CA VAL A 670 14.96 -11.80 -18.89
C VAL A 670 14.72 -11.41 -20.35
N GLN A 671 15.80 -11.07 -21.06
CA GLN A 671 15.75 -10.72 -22.48
C GLN A 671 15.55 -11.96 -23.36
N GLU A 672 14.78 -11.85 -24.44
CA GLU A 672 14.56 -12.96 -25.36
C GLU A 672 15.77 -13.18 -26.29
N ALA A 673 15.89 -14.40 -26.80
CA ALA A 673 16.96 -14.73 -27.74
C ALA A 673 16.80 -13.92 -29.04
N GLY A 674 17.80 -13.10 -29.35
CA GLY A 674 17.81 -12.25 -30.55
C GLY A 674 17.48 -10.79 -30.26
N ASP A 675 16.98 -10.46 -29.07
CA ASP A 675 16.76 -9.06 -28.68
C ASP A 675 18.09 -8.30 -28.59
N PRO A 676 18.16 -7.04 -29.06
CA PRO A 676 19.30 -6.18 -28.82
C PRO A 676 19.46 -5.93 -27.32
N LYS A 677 20.71 -5.94 -26.85
CA LYS A 677 21.01 -5.69 -25.44
C LYS A 677 20.52 -4.30 -25.02
N LEU A 678 19.75 -4.23 -23.93
CA LEU A 678 19.42 -2.97 -23.24
C LEU A 678 20.69 -2.17 -22.92
N LYS A 679 20.72 -0.90 -23.31
CA LYS A 679 21.92 -0.04 -23.22
C LYS A 679 22.22 0.48 -21.82
N SER A 680 21.27 0.41 -20.89
CA SER A 680 21.41 0.91 -19.53
C SER A 680 20.89 -0.08 -18.51
N GLU A 681 21.63 -0.26 -17.42
CA GLU A 681 21.18 -1.04 -16.25
C GLU A 681 20.17 -0.25 -15.39
N ASN A 682 19.98 1.05 -15.68
CA ASN A 682 19.07 1.92 -14.94
C ASN A 682 17.78 2.22 -15.71
N TYR A 683 17.47 1.49 -16.80
CA TYR A 683 16.12 1.56 -17.35
C TYR A 683 15.16 0.77 -16.48
N PHE A 684 14.01 1.37 -16.19
CA PHE A 684 12.86 0.75 -15.56
C PHE A 684 11.77 0.64 -16.62
N LEU A 685 11.51 -0.59 -17.06
CA LEU A 685 10.69 -0.87 -18.23
C LEU A 685 9.50 -1.73 -17.82
N GLU A 686 8.33 -1.44 -18.38
CA GLU A 686 7.17 -2.31 -18.26
C GLU A 686 7.40 -3.61 -19.03
N VAL A 687 7.25 -4.74 -18.34
CA VAL A 687 7.35 -6.10 -18.87
C VAL A 687 6.07 -6.89 -18.60
N SER A 688 5.87 -7.98 -19.33
CA SER A 688 4.77 -8.93 -19.11
C SER A 688 3.36 -8.30 -19.15
N SER A 689 3.20 -7.17 -19.86
CA SER A 689 1.88 -6.63 -20.22
C SER A 689 1.17 -7.58 -21.18
N GLN A 690 -0.13 -7.80 -20.96
CA GLN A 690 -1.01 -8.58 -21.83
C GLN A 690 -1.98 -7.69 -22.64
N PHE A 691 -1.76 -6.38 -22.66
CA PHE A 691 -2.45 -5.47 -23.57
C PHE A 691 -1.80 -5.46 -24.95
N ASP A 692 -2.62 -5.29 -25.97
CA ASP A 692 -2.17 -5.08 -27.34
C ASP A 692 -1.41 -3.75 -27.44
N SER A 693 -0.43 -3.71 -28.33
CA SER A 693 0.33 -2.50 -28.62
C SER A 693 -0.28 -1.83 -29.85
N ASP A 694 -1.05 -0.76 -29.64
CA ASP A 694 -1.62 0.06 -30.70
C ASP A 694 -1.36 1.57 -30.45
N GLU A 695 -1.67 2.42 -31.42
CA GLU A 695 -1.45 3.87 -31.37
C GLU A 695 -2.37 4.61 -30.39
N SER A 696 -3.55 4.04 -30.04
CA SER A 696 -4.47 4.64 -29.07
C SER A 696 -3.93 4.66 -27.64
N ASN A 697 -2.81 3.96 -27.42
CA ASN A 697 -2.15 3.81 -26.14
C ASN A 697 -0.94 4.73 -25.97
N LEU A 698 -0.65 5.63 -26.94
CA LEU A 698 0.45 6.59 -26.86
C LEU A 698 0.13 7.73 -25.89
N VAL A 699 1.14 8.14 -25.14
CA VAL A 699 1.03 9.28 -24.21
C VAL A 699 1.40 10.56 -24.95
N GLU A 700 0.53 11.58 -24.89
CA GLU A 700 0.91 12.93 -25.33
C GLU A 700 2.03 13.46 -24.44
N TYR A 701 3.05 14.04 -25.07
CA TYR A 701 4.23 14.52 -24.36
C TYR A 701 3.90 15.78 -23.55
N TRP A 702 4.44 15.88 -22.33
CA TRP A 702 4.23 17.01 -21.43
C TRP A 702 4.39 18.39 -22.11
N PRO A 703 3.57 19.41 -21.77
CA PRO A 703 2.60 19.45 -20.68
C PRO A 703 1.26 18.79 -20.99
N ASN A 704 0.80 17.94 -20.06
CA ASN A 704 -0.51 17.30 -20.16
C ASN A 704 -1.59 18.21 -19.58
N THR A 705 -2.33 18.92 -20.42
CA THR A 705 -3.41 19.84 -20.03
C THR A 705 -4.80 19.28 -20.34
N VAL A 706 -5.82 19.87 -19.71
CA VAL A 706 -7.22 19.50 -19.98
C VAL A 706 -7.73 19.89 -21.37
N ILE A 707 -6.97 20.62 -22.18
CA ILE A 707 -7.34 21.02 -23.55
C ILE A 707 -6.48 20.34 -24.62
N ASP A 708 -5.66 19.38 -24.22
CA ASP A 708 -4.74 18.67 -25.09
C ASP A 708 -5.45 17.87 -26.19
N LYS A 709 -4.73 17.65 -27.29
CA LYS A 709 -5.27 16.96 -28.47
C LYS A 709 -5.05 15.47 -28.33
N LEU A 710 -6.14 14.76 -28.06
CA LEU A 710 -6.09 13.30 -28.06
C LEU A 710 -5.72 12.75 -29.45
N TYR A 711 -4.71 11.88 -29.47
CA TYR A 711 -4.40 11.07 -30.64
C TYR A 711 -5.48 9.99 -30.79
N ALA A 712 -6.34 10.13 -31.80
CA ALA A 712 -7.24 9.06 -32.18
C ALA A 712 -6.43 7.95 -32.88
N PRO A 713 -6.74 6.66 -32.65
CA PRO A 713 -6.18 5.60 -33.48
C PRO A 713 -6.45 5.93 -34.95
N ALA A 714 -5.44 5.85 -35.81
CA ALA A 714 -5.68 5.84 -37.24
C ALA A 714 -6.66 4.68 -37.54
N PRO A 715 -7.79 4.93 -38.23
CA PRO A 715 -8.63 3.82 -38.64
C PRO A 715 -7.77 2.87 -39.48
N GLU A 716 -7.73 1.59 -39.11
CA GLU A 716 -7.11 0.57 -39.95
C GLU A 716 -7.65 0.71 -41.38
N LYS A 717 -6.75 0.78 -42.35
CA LYS A 717 -7.10 0.78 -43.77
C LYS A 717 -7.23 -0.63 -44.31
#